data_AF-A0AAV4D961-F1
#
_entry.id   AF-A0AAV4D961-F1
#
_cell.length_a   1.000
_cell.length_b   1.000
_cell.length_c   1.000
_cell.angle_alpha   90.00
_cell.angle_beta   90.00
_cell.angle_gamma   90.00
#
_symmetry.space_group_name_H-M   'P 1'
#
loop_
_entity.id
_entity.type
_entity.pdbx_description
1 polymer ?
#
loop_
_entity_poly.entity_id
_entity_poly.type
_entity_poly.pdbx_seq_one_letter_code
_entity_poly.pdbx_strand_id
1 'polypeptide(L)'
;MTKGCWKPAKEKYGVAISCFNSVSVRFALPLEIGDTVQILEEFWTSGNQATWLRGCTFSNKNRKGIFPACFIRTKECTVENEGPYETVTPVEDAIIKELTYTLREWNEQWKTLFVKRKTSFQTILLVMGELAKNRSKLVSNTLTKEQALALKHQVVTMIDWGNGQLGMDLVPRVEYRQADPDKVSVVELFRIHERSVKNCQGALRRASIISQTSQGRPGGMVKVKSHEDPGEAIHHLVVNLCSFACSVGDYAEVMLYLYDNTESRMLSERAVMCFFASGQRASSDKSSNVLFTDLSSEDLKKDLYLVLQIFRKGRLITEGSIKKVATFQYRRPWGVSVMYLKDMFQRKSENEVEKFLRVQTCVDNDNFYNMHEVLIKKQTHMTGKNSVTDKQNPQGVTLSLRLLEGDIRSVKIEHPILFNKGLIMTQRMGFPDIINPGECRNDLYLTLCGAEFDRGSKTASKNVEVRVSVYNQRYEPIEGCILSANGHVMSTNFLSYVLYHNNTPKWNETIRLSIPNEKFNTSHIRLEICHCSNRDRAEKKLYGFAFLSVTLNSTVTRLDGKYDLCIYKVEDSGKIKNYLTFPCQRDDFNDPNKMPTIPSNLPFPHSNKEYITVETFLVSSKFTQKGKSSETDTMEKKYDIHI
;
A
#
# COMPACT_ATOMS: atom_id res chain seq x y z
N MET A 1 27.73 -72.53 -8.79
CA MET A 1 26.79 -71.62 -8.08
C MET A 1 27.60 -70.50 -7.44
N THR A 2 27.63 -69.33 -8.05
CA THR A 2 28.22 -68.13 -7.43
C THR A 2 27.40 -67.79 -6.19
N LYS A 3 27.99 -68.00 -5.00
CA LYS A 3 27.33 -67.72 -3.72
C LYS A 3 27.14 -66.21 -3.58
N GLY A 4 25.92 -65.72 -3.83
CA GLY A 4 25.58 -64.35 -3.47
C GLY A 4 25.47 -64.20 -1.95
N CYS A 5 25.70 -62.99 -1.44
CA CYS A 5 25.62 -62.70 -0.01
C CYS A 5 24.85 -61.40 0.25
N TRP A 6 24.13 -61.37 1.38
CA TRP A 6 23.54 -60.15 1.92
C TRP A 6 24.60 -59.38 2.70
N LYS A 7 24.66 -58.07 2.47
CA LYS A 7 25.54 -57.14 3.19
C LYS A 7 24.71 -55.97 3.72
N PRO A 8 25.10 -55.32 4.82
CA PRO A 8 24.47 -54.07 5.24
C PRO A 8 24.47 -53.05 4.10
N ALA A 9 23.33 -52.41 3.87
CA ALA A 9 23.16 -51.43 2.81
C ALA A 9 23.96 -50.15 3.12
N LYS A 10 24.55 -49.54 2.09
CA LYS A 10 25.21 -48.23 2.23
C LYS A 10 24.20 -47.10 2.19
N GLU A 11 23.28 -47.19 1.25
CA GLU A 11 22.16 -46.27 1.11
C GLU A 11 21.01 -46.78 1.96
N LYS A 12 20.52 -45.95 2.88
CA LYS A 12 19.50 -46.36 3.87
C LYS A 12 18.09 -45.92 3.50
N TYR A 13 17.94 -45.04 2.51
CA TYR A 13 16.66 -44.48 2.10
C TYR A 13 16.45 -44.58 0.59
N GLY A 14 15.25 -45.02 0.20
CA GLY A 14 14.88 -45.12 -1.19
C GLY A 14 13.40 -44.91 -1.45
N VAL A 15 13.07 -44.65 -2.71
CA VAL A 15 11.70 -44.50 -3.20
C VAL A 15 11.46 -45.49 -4.33
N ALA A 16 10.36 -46.23 -4.27
CA ALA A 16 9.95 -47.13 -5.32
C ALA A 16 9.59 -46.35 -6.60
N ILE A 17 10.25 -46.66 -7.72
CA ILE A 17 9.98 -46.07 -9.04
C ILE A 17 9.09 -46.96 -9.92
N SER A 18 8.76 -48.15 -9.43
CA SER A 18 7.87 -49.11 -10.08
C SER A 18 7.13 -49.94 -9.04
N CYS A 19 5.93 -50.41 -9.37
CA CYS A 19 5.17 -51.30 -8.50
C CYS A 19 5.80 -52.70 -8.49
N PHE A 20 5.94 -53.29 -7.30
CA PHE A 20 6.42 -54.65 -7.10
C PHE A 20 5.41 -55.42 -6.27
N ASN A 21 4.72 -56.38 -6.87
CA ASN A 21 3.89 -57.34 -6.15
C ASN A 21 4.11 -58.71 -6.78
N SER A 22 4.80 -59.60 -6.06
CA SER A 22 5.13 -60.93 -6.56
C SER A 22 4.64 -62.00 -5.60
N VAL A 23 3.82 -62.91 -6.13
CA VAL A 23 3.35 -64.10 -5.41
C VAL A 23 4.41 -65.22 -5.44
N SER A 24 5.34 -65.19 -6.41
CA SER A 24 6.36 -66.21 -6.61
C SER A 24 7.65 -65.97 -5.80
N VAL A 25 7.88 -64.76 -5.32
CA VAL A 25 9.06 -64.41 -4.52
C VAL A 25 8.76 -64.55 -3.03
N ARG A 26 9.41 -65.53 -2.38
CA ARG A 26 9.29 -65.75 -0.94
C ARG A 26 9.85 -64.55 -0.18
N PHE A 27 9.10 -64.04 0.80
CA PHE A 27 9.42 -62.83 1.58
C PHE A 27 9.41 -61.51 0.76
N ALA A 28 8.74 -61.47 -0.39
CA ALA A 28 8.53 -60.23 -1.12
C ALA A 28 7.86 -59.18 -0.24
N LEU A 29 8.39 -57.96 -0.25
CA LEU A 29 7.72 -56.78 0.27
C LEU A 29 6.97 -56.12 -0.88
N PRO A 30 5.62 -56.11 -0.89
CA PRO A 30 4.88 -55.40 -1.92
C PRO A 30 5.15 -53.90 -1.84
N LEU A 31 5.39 -53.28 -2.98
CA LEU A 31 5.64 -51.85 -3.12
C LEU A 31 4.76 -51.26 -4.21
N GLU A 32 4.23 -50.08 -3.97
CA GLU A 32 3.60 -49.23 -4.97
C GLU A 32 4.54 -48.11 -5.41
N ILE A 33 4.29 -47.55 -6.60
CA ILE A 33 5.09 -46.43 -7.10
C ILE A 33 5.01 -45.24 -6.12
N GLY A 34 6.18 -44.74 -5.71
CA GLY A 34 6.31 -43.66 -4.73
C GLY A 34 6.40 -44.11 -3.27
N ASP A 35 6.35 -45.41 -2.98
CA ASP A 35 6.58 -45.90 -1.63
C ASP A 35 8.00 -45.60 -1.15
N THR A 36 8.10 -45.05 0.06
CA THR A 36 9.37 -44.78 0.72
C THR A 36 9.78 -45.99 1.54
N VAL A 37 11.00 -46.48 1.33
CA VAL A 37 11.56 -47.67 1.98
C VAL A 37 12.83 -47.33 2.76
N GLN A 38 12.95 -47.92 3.95
CA GLN A 38 14.21 -48.01 4.68
C GLN A 38 14.93 -49.27 4.21
N ILE A 39 16.11 -49.09 3.65
CA ILE A 39 16.95 -50.17 3.11
C ILE A 39 17.90 -50.62 4.22
N LEU A 40 17.86 -51.90 4.54
CA LEU A 40 18.66 -52.50 5.61
C LEU A 40 19.86 -53.26 5.04
N GLU A 41 19.62 -54.06 4.01
CA GLU A 41 20.63 -54.95 3.42
C GLU A 41 20.52 -54.97 1.89
N GLU A 42 21.64 -55.25 1.24
CA GLU A 42 21.81 -55.37 -0.20
C GLU A 42 22.33 -56.77 -0.54
N PHE A 43 21.75 -57.43 -1.54
CA PHE A 43 22.19 -58.73 -2.02
C PHE A 43 23.10 -58.59 -3.25
N TRP A 44 24.33 -59.06 -3.10
CA TRP A 44 25.36 -58.98 -4.13
C TRP A 44 25.61 -60.36 -4.75
N THR A 45 25.51 -60.45 -6.07
CA THR A 45 26.04 -61.57 -6.86
C THR A 45 27.43 -61.18 -7.38
N SER A 46 28.17 -62.05 -8.09
CA SER A 46 29.57 -61.81 -8.52
C SER A 46 29.79 -60.63 -9.49
N GLY A 47 28.83 -59.73 -9.65
CA GLY A 47 28.96 -58.45 -10.38
C GLY A 47 29.00 -57.23 -9.44
N ASN A 48 29.29 -56.06 -10.01
CA ASN A 48 29.44 -54.78 -9.30
C ASN A 48 28.12 -54.09 -8.90
N GLN A 49 26.98 -54.78 -8.89
CA GLN A 49 25.68 -54.17 -8.57
C GLN A 49 24.80 -55.08 -7.71
N ALA A 50 24.15 -54.49 -6.70
CA ALA A 50 23.15 -55.16 -5.90
C ALA A 50 21.91 -55.50 -6.76
N THR A 51 21.43 -56.73 -6.65
CA THR A 51 20.26 -57.22 -7.43
C THR A 51 18.96 -57.13 -6.64
N TRP A 52 19.04 -57.38 -5.33
CA TRP A 52 17.92 -57.31 -4.39
C TRP A 52 18.28 -56.46 -3.19
N LEU A 53 17.27 -55.81 -2.64
CA LEU A 53 17.33 -55.03 -1.41
C LEU A 53 16.41 -55.70 -0.38
N ARG A 54 16.76 -55.59 0.89
CA ARG A 54 15.90 -55.99 2.01
C ARG A 54 15.65 -54.78 2.89
N GLY A 55 14.40 -54.59 3.26
CA GLY A 55 13.99 -53.41 4.00
C GLY A 55 12.55 -53.48 4.47
N CYS A 56 12.02 -52.32 4.83
CA CYS A 56 10.62 -52.13 5.22
C CYS A 56 10.13 -50.77 4.71
N THR A 57 8.80 -50.60 4.59
CA THR A 57 8.22 -49.31 4.27
C THR A 57 8.17 -48.43 5.51
N PHE A 58 8.24 -47.11 5.35
CA PHE A 58 8.07 -46.18 6.47
C PHE A 58 6.67 -46.22 7.08
N SER A 59 5.66 -46.66 6.32
CA SER A 59 4.30 -46.90 6.82
C SER A 59 4.18 -48.14 7.71
N ASN A 60 5.05 -49.14 7.55
CA ASN A 60 5.02 -50.37 8.33
C ASN A 60 6.43 -50.96 8.52
N LYS A 61 7.15 -50.45 9.53
CA LYS A 61 8.51 -50.90 9.87
C LYS A 61 8.58 -52.35 10.38
N ASN A 62 7.46 -52.90 10.85
CA ASN A 62 7.41 -54.26 11.40
C ASN A 62 7.46 -55.33 10.29
N ARG A 63 6.99 -55.00 9.09
CA ARG A 63 7.01 -55.91 7.94
C ARG A 63 8.30 -55.72 7.14
N LYS A 64 9.27 -56.59 7.38
CA LYS A 64 10.51 -56.66 6.60
C LYS A 64 10.36 -57.63 5.44
N GLY A 65 10.90 -57.28 4.27
CA GLY A 65 10.91 -58.16 3.10
C GLY A 65 11.91 -57.71 2.04
N ILE A 66 11.96 -58.43 0.94
CA ILE A 66 12.89 -58.19 -0.17
C ILE A 66 12.19 -57.58 -1.39
N PHE A 67 12.91 -56.75 -2.12
CA PHE A 67 12.44 -56.07 -3.34
C PHE A 67 13.60 -55.84 -4.31
N PRO A 68 13.36 -55.78 -5.64
CA PRO A 68 14.43 -55.60 -6.62
C PRO A 68 15.12 -54.24 -6.47
N ALA A 69 16.46 -54.22 -6.54
CA ALA A 69 17.21 -52.98 -6.43
C ALA A 69 16.89 -52.00 -7.57
N CYS A 70 16.64 -52.51 -8.78
CA CYS A 70 16.28 -51.71 -9.94
C CYS A 70 14.92 -50.99 -9.84
N PHE A 71 14.09 -51.35 -8.85
CA PHE A 71 12.78 -50.74 -8.63
C PHE A 71 12.87 -49.59 -7.62
N ILE A 72 14.04 -49.34 -7.05
CA ILE A 72 14.25 -48.33 -6.02
C ILE A 72 15.20 -47.25 -6.53
N ARG A 73 14.83 -45.99 -6.32
CA ARG A 73 15.73 -44.84 -6.43
C ARG A 73 16.19 -44.44 -5.04
N THR A 74 17.49 -44.57 -4.76
CA THR A 74 18.07 -44.10 -3.51
C THR A 74 18.08 -42.58 -3.45
N LYS A 75 17.98 -42.04 -2.24
CA LYS A 75 17.97 -40.60 -1.95
C LYS A 75 18.76 -40.35 -0.67
N GLU A 76 19.33 -39.15 -0.56
CA GLU A 76 20.09 -38.74 0.61
C GLU A 76 19.25 -38.74 1.89
N CYS A 77 19.85 -39.23 2.97
CA CYS A 77 19.25 -39.30 4.29
C CYS A 77 20.30 -39.08 5.39
N THR A 78 19.87 -38.59 6.54
CA THR A 78 20.63 -38.61 7.78
C THR A 78 20.27 -39.88 8.56
N VAL A 79 21.28 -40.46 9.20
CA VAL A 79 21.15 -41.67 10.01
C VAL A 79 21.55 -41.33 11.44
N GLU A 80 20.62 -41.51 12.37
CA GLU A 80 20.85 -41.33 13.81
C GLU A 80 20.79 -42.69 14.52
N ASN A 81 21.59 -42.84 15.59
CA ASN A 81 21.65 -44.06 16.42
C ASN A 81 22.05 -45.33 15.65
N GLU A 82 23.30 -45.37 15.15
CA GLU A 82 23.85 -46.54 14.44
C GLU A 82 23.63 -47.85 15.23
N GLY A 83 23.11 -48.88 14.55
CA GLY A 83 22.84 -50.20 15.14
C GLY A 83 21.36 -50.61 15.06
N PRO A 84 20.83 -51.38 16.03
CA PRO A 84 19.46 -51.95 15.96
C PRO A 84 18.33 -50.91 16.07
N TYR A 85 18.65 -49.68 16.50
CA TYR A 85 17.70 -48.57 16.67
C TYR A 85 17.93 -47.45 15.64
N GLU A 86 18.51 -47.80 14.49
CA GLU A 86 18.81 -46.87 13.39
C GLU A 86 17.58 -46.08 12.95
N THR A 87 17.67 -44.75 13.06
CA THR A 87 16.64 -43.81 12.64
C THR A 87 17.09 -43.12 11.36
N VAL A 88 16.38 -43.40 10.28
CA VAL A 88 16.68 -42.86 8.95
C VAL A 88 15.71 -41.74 8.63
N THR A 89 16.23 -40.53 8.40
CA THR A 89 15.45 -39.34 8.06
C THR A 89 15.91 -38.74 6.74
N PRO A 90 15.00 -38.50 5.76
CA PRO A 90 15.39 -37.86 4.51
C PRO A 90 15.87 -36.43 4.74
N VAL A 91 16.86 -35.96 3.95
CA VAL A 91 17.42 -34.58 4.02
C VAL A 91 16.45 -33.54 3.42
N GLU A 92 15.31 -33.98 2.87
CA GLU A 92 14.29 -33.11 2.30
C GLU A 92 13.74 -32.11 3.34
N ASP A 93 13.36 -30.91 2.87
CA ASP A 93 12.76 -29.88 3.72
C ASP A 93 11.53 -30.41 4.46
N ALA A 94 11.47 -30.14 5.77
CA ALA A 94 10.42 -30.64 6.65
C ALA A 94 9.00 -30.29 6.14
N ILE A 95 8.81 -29.11 5.52
CA ILE A 95 7.51 -28.68 5.00
C ILE A 95 7.14 -29.46 3.73
N ILE A 96 8.12 -29.80 2.88
CA ILE A 96 7.88 -30.63 1.69
C ILE A 96 7.47 -32.05 2.11
N LYS A 97 8.14 -32.58 3.14
CA LYS A 97 7.81 -33.87 3.75
C LYS A 97 6.39 -33.85 4.31
N GLU A 98 6.07 -32.86 5.16
CA GLU A 98 4.75 -32.68 5.76
C GLU A 98 3.63 -32.55 4.70
N LEU A 99 3.84 -31.73 3.67
CA LEU A 99 2.91 -31.57 2.56
C LEU A 99 2.62 -32.92 1.89
N THR A 100 3.67 -33.71 1.64
CA THR A 100 3.54 -35.03 1.01
C THR A 100 2.72 -36.00 1.86
N TYR A 101 2.94 -36.04 3.18
CA TYR A 101 2.15 -36.86 4.10
C TYR A 101 0.70 -36.38 4.19
N THR A 102 0.50 -35.06 4.30
CA THR A 102 -0.84 -34.44 4.36
C THR A 102 -1.68 -34.84 3.14
N LEU A 103 -1.12 -34.77 1.93
CA LEU A 103 -1.82 -35.19 0.72
C LEU A 103 -2.22 -36.66 0.73
N ARG A 104 -1.39 -37.54 1.30
CA ARG A 104 -1.71 -38.98 1.44
C ARG A 104 -2.83 -39.21 2.44
N GLU A 105 -2.79 -38.54 3.59
CA GLU A 105 -3.85 -38.64 4.61
C GLU A 105 -5.18 -38.04 4.10
N TRP A 106 -5.12 -36.87 3.46
CA TRP A 106 -6.27 -36.23 2.86
C TRP A 106 -6.89 -37.06 1.75
N ASN A 107 -6.12 -37.86 1.01
CA ASN A 107 -6.65 -38.74 -0.02
C ASN A 107 -7.62 -39.79 0.57
N GLU A 108 -7.29 -40.39 1.71
CA GLU A 108 -8.17 -41.35 2.37
C GLU A 108 -9.42 -40.69 2.96
N GLN A 109 -9.26 -39.50 3.55
CA GLN A 109 -10.40 -38.71 4.03
C GLN A 109 -11.29 -38.25 2.88
N TRP A 110 -10.71 -37.83 1.77
CA TRP A 110 -11.39 -37.37 0.58
C TRP A 110 -12.22 -38.47 -0.08
N LYS A 111 -11.69 -39.70 -0.18
CA LYS A 111 -12.47 -40.89 -0.58
C LYS A 111 -13.66 -41.11 0.35
N THR A 112 -13.46 -40.92 1.66
CA THR A 112 -14.55 -41.03 2.65
C THR A 112 -15.61 -39.95 2.47
N LEU A 113 -15.22 -38.71 2.15
CA LEU A 113 -16.16 -37.62 1.83
C LEU A 113 -17.01 -37.93 0.60
N PHE A 114 -16.44 -38.59 -0.42
CA PHE A 114 -17.17 -39.05 -1.60
C PHE A 114 -18.28 -40.04 -1.23
N VAL A 115 -17.92 -41.10 -0.49
CA VAL A 115 -18.87 -42.13 -0.05
C VAL A 115 -19.98 -41.52 0.80
N LYS A 116 -19.63 -40.59 1.70
CA LYS A 116 -20.58 -39.88 2.57
C LYS A 116 -21.30 -38.71 1.89
N ARG A 117 -21.08 -38.45 0.60
CA ARG A 117 -21.67 -37.36 -0.20
C ARG A 117 -21.59 -35.98 0.45
N LYS A 118 -20.47 -35.66 1.08
CA LYS A 118 -20.25 -34.36 1.74
C LYS A 118 -19.92 -33.27 0.72
N THR A 119 -20.44 -32.06 0.92
CA THR A 119 -20.22 -30.90 0.03
C THR A 119 -18.75 -30.44 -0.02
N SER A 120 -17.98 -30.70 1.05
CA SER A 120 -16.55 -30.37 1.12
C SER A 120 -15.66 -31.18 0.17
N PHE A 121 -16.16 -32.27 -0.42
CA PHE A 121 -15.42 -33.15 -1.33
C PHE A 121 -14.72 -32.40 -2.48
N GLN A 122 -15.44 -31.49 -3.16
CA GLN A 122 -14.90 -30.73 -4.28
C GLN A 122 -13.86 -29.69 -3.82
N THR A 123 -14.15 -29.03 -2.70
CA THR A 123 -13.27 -28.01 -2.13
C THR A 123 -11.93 -28.60 -1.71
N ILE A 124 -11.93 -29.76 -1.04
CA ILE A 124 -10.72 -30.47 -0.63
C ILE A 124 -9.90 -30.93 -1.84
N LEU A 125 -10.53 -31.45 -2.90
CA LEU A 125 -9.83 -31.84 -4.13
C LEU A 125 -9.04 -30.67 -4.76
N LEU A 126 -9.66 -29.49 -4.81
CA LEU A 126 -9.03 -28.30 -5.37
C LEU A 126 -7.80 -27.88 -4.54
N VAL A 127 -7.92 -27.88 -3.22
CA VAL A 127 -6.79 -27.55 -2.33
C VAL A 127 -5.69 -28.60 -2.41
N MET A 128 -6.02 -29.89 -2.50
CA MET A 128 -5.03 -30.96 -2.74
C MET A 128 -4.27 -30.73 -4.05
N GLY A 129 -4.96 -30.34 -5.12
CA GLY A 129 -4.34 -30.02 -6.41
C GLY A 129 -3.38 -28.83 -6.33
N GLU A 130 -3.73 -27.80 -5.56
CA GLU A 130 -2.87 -26.64 -5.36
C GLU A 130 -1.66 -26.93 -4.48
N LEU A 131 -1.84 -27.69 -3.40
CA LEU A 131 -0.75 -28.21 -2.57
C LEU A 131 0.24 -29.03 -3.41
N ALA A 132 -0.24 -29.90 -4.31
CA ALA A 132 0.62 -30.67 -5.20
C ALA A 132 1.45 -29.77 -6.14
N LYS A 133 0.87 -28.70 -6.70
CA LYS A 133 1.61 -27.73 -7.52
C LYS A 133 2.66 -26.97 -6.71
N ASN A 134 2.31 -26.55 -5.50
CA ASN A 134 3.23 -25.82 -4.62
C ASN A 134 4.38 -26.70 -4.15
N ARG A 135 4.12 -28.00 -3.91
CA ARG A 135 5.18 -29.00 -3.70
C ARG A 135 6.16 -29.04 -4.86
N SER A 136 5.68 -29.11 -6.11
CA SER A 136 6.54 -29.14 -7.30
C SER A 136 7.41 -27.89 -7.41
N LYS A 137 6.88 -26.70 -7.08
CA LYS A 137 7.64 -25.43 -7.05
C LYS A 137 8.68 -25.37 -5.93
N LEU A 138 8.37 -25.91 -4.75
CA LEU A 138 9.32 -25.96 -3.65
C LEU A 138 10.49 -26.91 -3.95
N VAL A 139 10.21 -28.03 -4.63
CA VAL A 139 11.23 -29.02 -5.02
C VAL A 139 12.07 -28.55 -6.21
N SER A 140 11.54 -27.69 -7.10
CA SER A 140 12.27 -27.26 -8.29
C SER A 140 13.50 -26.37 -8.00
N ASN A 141 13.66 -25.88 -6.76
CA ASN A 141 14.77 -25.00 -6.33
C ASN A 141 14.99 -23.76 -7.22
N THR A 142 13.98 -23.36 -8.00
CA THR A 142 14.01 -22.18 -8.88
C THR A 142 13.66 -20.88 -8.16
N LEU A 143 13.32 -20.96 -6.88
CA LEU A 143 12.83 -19.84 -6.08
C LEU A 143 13.98 -19.20 -5.30
N THR A 144 13.94 -17.88 -5.16
CA THR A 144 14.78 -17.17 -4.18
C THR A 144 14.43 -17.59 -2.75
N LYS A 145 15.34 -17.36 -1.79
CA LYS A 145 15.09 -17.70 -0.37
C LYS A 145 13.81 -17.09 0.18
N GLU A 146 13.54 -15.82 -0.17
CA GLU A 146 12.34 -15.09 0.25
C GLU A 146 11.07 -15.67 -0.38
N GLN A 147 11.09 -15.97 -1.68
CA GLN A 147 9.96 -16.59 -2.36
C GLN A 147 9.66 -18.00 -1.83
N ALA A 148 10.70 -18.79 -1.54
CA ALA A 148 10.54 -20.12 -0.95
C ALA A 148 9.94 -20.03 0.46
N LEU A 149 10.34 -19.04 1.26
CA LEU A 149 9.78 -18.80 2.59
C LEU A 149 8.29 -18.41 2.51
N ALA A 150 7.95 -17.46 1.64
CA ALA A 150 6.55 -17.08 1.43
C ALA A 150 5.68 -18.25 0.96
N LEU A 151 6.19 -19.07 0.03
CA LEU A 151 5.47 -20.25 -0.47
C LEU A 151 5.29 -21.32 0.62
N LYS A 152 6.29 -21.50 1.49
CA LYS A 152 6.21 -22.39 2.65
C LYS A 152 5.10 -21.94 3.62
N HIS A 153 5.00 -20.65 3.90
CA HIS A 153 3.93 -20.11 4.75
C HIS A 153 2.55 -20.35 4.15
N GLN A 154 2.41 -20.16 2.84
CA GLN A 154 1.16 -20.44 2.12
C GLN A 154 0.77 -21.92 2.21
N VAL A 155 1.72 -22.84 1.99
CA VAL A 155 1.51 -24.30 2.12
C VAL A 155 0.99 -24.66 3.51
N VAL A 156 1.67 -24.20 4.55
CA VAL A 156 1.31 -24.45 5.94
C VAL A 156 -0.13 -23.99 6.25
N THR A 157 -0.48 -22.79 5.80
CA THR A 157 -1.83 -22.22 5.99
C THR A 157 -2.91 -23.07 5.31
N MET A 158 -2.63 -23.57 4.11
CA MET A 158 -3.58 -24.45 3.39
C MET A 158 -3.75 -25.80 4.07
N ILE A 159 -2.66 -26.38 4.61
CA ILE A 159 -2.68 -27.63 5.38
C ILE A 159 -3.52 -27.46 6.64
N ASP A 160 -3.25 -26.44 7.45
CA ASP A 160 -3.97 -26.21 8.71
C ASP A 160 -5.47 -25.95 8.46
N TRP A 161 -5.79 -25.20 7.39
CA TRP A 161 -7.17 -24.99 6.98
C TRP A 161 -7.89 -26.30 6.62
N GLY A 162 -7.29 -27.14 5.79
CA GLY A 162 -7.96 -28.36 5.35
C GLY A 162 -7.99 -29.44 6.43
N ASN A 163 -6.99 -29.51 7.33
CA ASN A 163 -7.09 -30.32 8.54
C ASN A 163 -8.30 -29.90 9.38
N GLY A 164 -8.51 -28.59 9.55
CA GLY A 164 -9.70 -28.05 10.20
C GLY A 164 -11.02 -28.43 9.51
N GLN A 165 -11.08 -28.44 8.18
CA GLN A 165 -12.26 -28.89 7.43
C GLN A 165 -12.54 -30.39 7.53
N LEU A 166 -11.47 -31.18 7.62
CA LEU A 166 -11.54 -32.64 7.72
C LEU A 166 -11.72 -33.13 9.17
N GLY A 167 -11.68 -32.23 10.15
CA GLY A 167 -11.76 -32.57 11.57
C GLY A 167 -10.55 -33.34 12.08
N MET A 168 -9.37 -33.07 11.50
CA MET A 168 -8.10 -33.69 11.87
C MET A 168 -7.31 -32.78 12.81
N ASP A 169 -6.29 -33.37 13.45
CA ASP A 169 -5.45 -32.66 14.39
C ASP A 169 -4.67 -31.52 13.72
N LEU A 170 -4.61 -30.38 14.42
CA LEU A 170 -3.83 -29.21 14.01
C LEU A 170 -2.47 -29.25 14.69
N VAL A 171 -1.41 -29.03 13.90
CA VAL A 171 -0.04 -28.97 14.40
C VAL A 171 0.23 -27.56 14.96
N PRO A 172 0.61 -27.40 16.24
CA PRO A 172 1.03 -26.10 16.77
C PRO A 172 2.30 -25.61 16.07
N ARG A 173 2.35 -24.34 15.66
CA ARG A 173 3.47 -23.78 14.89
C ARG A 173 4.04 -22.50 15.49
N VAL A 174 5.37 -22.40 15.45
CA VAL A 174 6.14 -21.18 15.74
C VAL A 174 6.89 -20.82 14.47
N GLU A 175 6.68 -19.60 13.95
CA GLU A 175 7.26 -19.17 12.68
C GLU A 175 7.08 -20.20 11.55
N TYR A 176 5.86 -20.78 11.47
CA TYR A 176 5.45 -21.74 10.44
C TYR A 176 6.18 -23.09 10.47
N ARG A 177 7.03 -23.35 11.47
CA ARG A 177 7.60 -24.66 11.78
C ARG A 177 6.83 -25.31 12.91
N GLN A 178 6.84 -26.64 12.95
CA GLN A 178 6.30 -27.39 14.07
C GLN A 178 6.94 -26.91 15.38
N ALA A 179 6.12 -26.57 16.37
CA ALA A 179 6.60 -26.15 17.67
C ALA A 179 7.32 -27.32 18.35
N ASP A 180 8.52 -27.04 18.85
CA ASP A 180 9.36 -28.01 19.56
C ASP A 180 8.93 -28.09 21.04
N PRO A 181 8.36 -29.22 21.50
CA PRO A 181 7.88 -29.34 22.88
C PRO A 181 8.97 -29.16 23.93
N ASP A 182 10.23 -29.44 23.59
CA ASP A 182 11.35 -29.33 24.53
C ASP A 182 11.85 -27.88 24.66
N LYS A 183 11.48 -27.00 23.73
CA LYS A 183 11.87 -25.57 23.72
C LYS A 183 10.75 -24.63 24.16
N VAL A 184 9.52 -25.12 24.26
CA VAL A 184 8.35 -24.30 24.54
C VAL A 184 7.69 -24.76 25.83
N SER A 185 7.44 -23.81 26.75
CA SER A 185 6.67 -24.07 27.97
C SER A 185 5.29 -24.65 27.64
N VAL A 186 4.78 -25.56 28.48
CA VAL A 186 3.43 -26.15 28.36
C VAL A 186 2.35 -25.06 28.17
N VAL A 187 2.46 -23.95 28.89
CA VAL A 187 1.51 -22.82 28.79
C VAL A 187 1.64 -22.10 27.44
N GLU A 188 2.86 -21.91 26.95
CA GLU A 188 3.08 -21.25 25.66
C GLU A 188 2.65 -22.15 24.49
N LEU A 189 2.87 -23.46 24.60
CA LEU A 189 2.40 -24.43 23.61
C LEU A 189 0.86 -24.44 23.53
N PHE A 190 0.18 -24.37 24.67
CA PHE A 190 -1.28 -24.21 24.71
C PHE A 190 -1.73 -22.91 24.03
N ARG A 191 -1.06 -21.78 24.30
CA ARG A 191 -1.38 -20.48 23.66
C ARG A 191 -1.12 -20.51 22.15
N ILE A 192 -0.09 -21.21 21.69
CA ILE A 192 0.18 -21.41 20.26
C ILE A 192 -0.93 -22.25 19.64
N HIS A 193 -1.33 -23.33 20.29
CA HIS A 193 -2.44 -24.17 19.83
C HIS A 193 -3.76 -23.39 19.75
N GLU A 194 -4.12 -22.62 20.78
CA GLU A 194 -5.33 -21.77 20.76
C GLU A 194 -5.32 -20.77 19.61
N ARG A 195 -4.16 -20.14 19.33
CA ARG A 195 -3.99 -19.24 18.18
C ARG A 195 -4.22 -19.98 16.86
N SER A 196 -3.61 -21.15 16.67
CA SER A 196 -3.81 -21.98 15.46
C SER A 196 -5.27 -22.39 15.27
N VAL A 197 -5.96 -22.79 16.34
CA VAL A 197 -7.39 -23.17 16.28
C VAL A 197 -8.28 -21.97 15.92
N LYS A 198 -8.04 -20.80 16.52
CA LYS A 198 -8.78 -19.56 16.20
C LYS A 198 -8.60 -19.14 14.74
N ASN A 199 -7.37 -19.24 14.22
CA ASN A 199 -7.07 -18.97 12.81
C ASN A 199 -7.84 -19.93 11.88
N CYS A 200 -7.96 -21.21 12.21
CA CYS A 200 -8.74 -22.19 11.45
C CYS A 200 -10.26 -21.92 11.51
N GLN A 201 -10.81 -21.59 12.69
CA GLN A 201 -12.25 -21.29 12.85
C GLN A 201 -12.70 -20.02 12.13
N GLY A 202 -11.85 -18.98 12.08
CA GLY A 202 -12.11 -17.78 11.27
C GLY A 202 -12.20 -18.07 9.77
N ALA A 203 -11.42 -19.04 9.28
CA ALA A 203 -11.47 -19.47 7.88
C ALA A 203 -12.66 -20.40 7.56
N LEU A 204 -13.17 -21.17 8.54
CA LEU A 204 -14.38 -22.00 8.44
C LEU A 204 -15.66 -21.16 8.23
N ARG A 205 -15.82 -20.04 8.95
CA ARG A 205 -17.01 -19.17 8.80
C ARG A 205 -17.13 -18.54 7.40
N ARG A 206 -16.00 -18.19 6.78
CA ARG A 206 -15.95 -17.58 5.43
C ARG A 206 -16.34 -18.55 4.30
N ALA A 207 -16.04 -19.85 4.45
CA ALA A 207 -16.40 -20.86 3.45
C ALA A 207 -17.92 -21.18 3.41
N SER A 208 -18.61 -21.05 4.54
CA SER A 208 -20.06 -21.32 4.63
C SER A 208 -20.96 -20.30 3.92
N ILE A 209 -20.48 -19.06 3.73
CA ILE A 209 -21.22 -17.98 3.05
C ILE A 209 -21.18 -18.16 1.52
N ILE A 210 -20.19 -18.87 0.99
CA ILE A 210 -19.99 -19.06 -0.45
C ILE A 210 -20.84 -20.22 -1.00
N SER A 211 -21.27 -21.17 -0.17
CA SER A 211 -22.03 -22.35 -0.63
C SER A 211 -23.52 -22.10 -0.90
N GLN A 212 -24.07 -20.92 -0.61
CA GLN A 212 -25.51 -20.64 -0.82
C GLN A 212 -25.82 -19.85 -2.11
N THR A 213 -24.82 -19.32 -2.83
CA THR A 213 -25.06 -18.42 -3.97
C THR A 213 -24.59 -18.90 -5.34
N SER A 214 -24.20 -20.16 -5.51
CA SER A 214 -23.81 -20.66 -6.84
C SER A 214 -24.28 -22.09 -7.14
N GLN A 215 -25.55 -22.25 -7.50
CA GLN A 215 -25.92 -23.31 -8.45
C GLN A 215 -25.60 -22.82 -9.87
N GLY A 216 -24.45 -23.22 -10.41
CA GLY A 216 -24.12 -23.00 -11.81
C GLY A 216 -22.63 -22.79 -12.07
N ARG A 217 -22.02 -23.78 -12.73
CA ARG A 217 -20.66 -23.86 -13.30
C ARG A 217 -19.56 -24.45 -12.40
N PRO A 218 -19.03 -25.64 -12.72
CA PRO A 218 -17.81 -26.17 -12.11
C PRO A 218 -16.59 -25.52 -12.80
N GLY A 219 -15.87 -24.66 -12.09
CA GLY A 219 -14.67 -24.00 -12.63
C GLY A 219 -14.10 -22.85 -11.80
N GLY A 220 -14.76 -22.43 -10.72
CA GLY A 220 -14.26 -21.40 -9.82
C GLY A 220 -13.27 -21.94 -8.79
N MET A 221 -12.02 -21.46 -8.86
CA MET A 221 -10.97 -21.69 -7.86
C MET A 221 -11.45 -21.33 -6.45
N VAL A 222 -11.35 -22.29 -5.53
CA VAL A 222 -11.43 -22.01 -4.09
C VAL A 222 -10.15 -21.28 -3.70
N LYS A 223 -10.23 -19.95 -3.55
CA LYS A 223 -9.14 -19.15 -2.99
C LYS A 223 -9.28 -19.11 -1.47
N VAL A 224 -8.38 -19.80 -0.78
CA VAL A 224 -8.16 -19.63 0.67
C VAL A 224 -7.57 -18.23 0.86
N LYS A 225 -8.39 -17.25 1.23
CA LYS A 225 -7.92 -15.94 1.73
C LYS A 225 -7.21 -16.21 3.06
N SER A 226 -5.89 -16.03 3.12
CA SER A 226 -5.15 -15.85 4.37
C SER A 226 -5.69 -14.59 5.04
N HIS A 227 -6.31 -14.73 6.21
CA HIS A 227 -6.73 -13.58 7.01
C HIS A 227 -6.01 -13.68 8.35
N GLU A 228 -5.05 -12.80 8.52
CA GLU A 228 -4.78 -12.10 9.77
C GLU A 228 -6.12 -11.58 10.31
N ASP A 229 -6.44 -11.84 11.59
CA ASP A 229 -7.54 -11.36 12.47
C ASP A 229 -8.76 -10.56 11.90
N PRO A 230 -9.87 -10.38 12.66
CA PRO A 230 -10.89 -9.39 12.29
C PRO A 230 -10.35 -7.97 12.56
N GLY A 231 -9.31 -7.59 11.81
CA GLY A 231 -9.02 -6.20 11.52
C GLY A 231 -10.11 -5.65 10.61
N GLU A 232 -10.40 -4.37 10.71
CA GLU A 232 -11.39 -3.70 9.88
C GLU A 232 -11.18 -4.01 8.39
N ALA A 233 -12.26 -4.27 7.66
CA ALA A 233 -12.16 -4.45 6.22
C ALA A 233 -11.52 -3.21 5.59
N ILE A 234 -10.45 -3.41 4.82
CA ILE A 234 -9.79 -2.37 4.03
C ILE A 234 -10.58 -2.20 2.74
N HIS A 235 -10.92 -0.96 2.42
CA HIS A 235 -11.68 -0.60 1.23
C HIS A 235 -10.84 0.25 0.28
N HIS A 236 -11.11 0.12 -1.00
CA HIS A 236 -10.50 0.92 -2.05
C HIS A 236 -11.57 1.48 -2.98
N LEU A 237 -11.55 2.79 -3.25
CA LEU A 237 -12.51 3.44 -4.13
C LEU A 237 -11.88 3.67 -5.51
N VAL A 238 -12.44 3.03 -6.53
CA VAL A 238 -12.12 3.29 -7.93
C VAL A 238 -13.01 4.40 -8.45
N VAL A 239 -12.41 5.40 -9.08
CA VAL A 239 -13.11 6.47 -9.79
C VAL A 239 -12.58 6.55 -11.22
N ASN A 240 -13.44 6.32 -12.19
CA ASN A 240 -13.15 6.48 -13.60
C ASN A 240 -13.76 7.78 -14.11
N LEU A 241 -12.96 8.66 -14.69
CA LEU A 241 -13.47 9.83 -15.41
C LEU A 241 -13.94 9.40 -16.80
N CYS A 242 -15.25 9.28 -17.02
CA CYS A 242 -15.81 8.80 -18.29
C CYS A 242 -15.87 9.90 -19.34
N SER A 243 -16.31 11.11 -18.97
CA SER A 243 -16.42 12.24 -19.91
C SER A 243 -16.09 13.58 -19.23
N PHE A 244 -15.52 14.50 -20.01
CA PHE A 244 -15.18 15.85 -19.58
C PHE A 244 -15.87 16.87 -20.50
N ALA A 245 -17.01 17.41 -20.07
CA ALA A 245 -17.85 18.34 -20.84
C ALA A 245 -17.68 19.79 -20.36
N CYS A 246 -16.44 20.20 -20.06
CA CYS A 246 -16.13 21.54 -19.54
C CYS A 246 -15.37 22.36 -20.58
N SER A 247 -15.93 23.52 -20.96
CA SER A 247 -15.32 24.44 -21.94
C SER A 247 -14.29 25.38 -21.29
N VAL A 248 -13.15 24.83 -20.87
CA VAL A 248 -12.10 25.60 -20.17
C VAL A 248 -11.39 26.60 -21.09
N GLY A 249 -11.16 26.22 -22.35
CA GLY A 249 -10.50 27.05 -23.38
C GLY A 249 -8.97 27.15 -23.28
N ASP A 250 -8.39 26.65 -22.19
CA ASP A 250 -6.95 26.56 -21.91
C ASP A 250 -6.59 25.08 -21.60
N TYR A 251 -5.30 24.78 -21.42
CA TYR A 251 -4.89 23.51 -20.80
C TYR A 251 -5.49 23.41 -19.40
N ALA A 252 -6.10 22.27 -19.07
CA ALA A 252 -6.82 22.07 -17.81
C ALA A 252 -6.22 20.92 -17.00
N GLU A 253 -6.10 21.13 -15.69
CA GLU A 253 -5.79 20.10 -14.71
C GLU A 253 -7.04 19.82 -13.88
N VAL A 254 -7.50 18.57 -13.92
CA VAL A 254 -8.64 18.10 -13.14
C VAL A 254 -8.10 17.30 -11.96
N MET A 255 -8.26 17.86 -10.77
CA MET A 255 -7.81 17.30 -9.52
C MET A 255 -8.97 16.61 -8.80
N LEU A 256 -8.77 15.38 -8.34
CA LEU A 256 -9.70 14.61 -7.52
C LEU A 256 -9.09 14.29 -6.17
N TYR A 257 -9.86 14.40 -5.09
CA TYR A 257 -9.47 13.95 -3.75
C TYR A 257 -10.69 13.67 -2.88
N LEU A 258 -10.48 12.91 -1.81
CA LEU A 258 -11.48 12.65 -0.78
C LEU A 258 -11.37 13.69 0.33
N TYR A 259 -12.51 14.24 0.72
CA TYR A 259 -12.63 15.24 1.76
C TYR A 259 -13.55 14.73 2.86
N ASP A 260 -13.09 14.84 4.11
CA ASP A 260 -13.90 14.55 5.28
C ASP A 260 -14.48 15.85 5.84
N ASN A 261 -15.80 16.01 5.70
CA ASN A 261 -16.51 17.18 6.21
C ASN A 261 -16.59 17.21 7.74
N THR A 262 -16.48 16.05 8.41
CA THR A 262 -16.51 15.92 9.87
C THR A 262 -15.32 16.64 10.51
N GLU A 263 -14.13 16.38 9.96
CA GLU A 263 -12.85 16.94 10.41
C GLU A 263 -12.46 18.19 9.61
N SER A 264 -13.26 18.56 8.60
CA SER A 264 -13.00 19.67 7.67
C SER A 264 -11.59 19.62 7.04
N ARG A 265 -11.15 18.43 6.65
CA ARG A 265 -9.81 18.19 6.09
C ARG A 265 -9.81 17.20 4.95
N MET A 266 -8.73 17.21 4.18
CA MET A 266 -8.49 16.20 3.15
C MET A 266 -8.17 14.84 3.79
N LEU A 267 -8.85 13.79 3.34
CA LEU A 267 -8.60 12.41 3.76
C LEU A 267 -7.53 11.74 2.89
N SER A 268 -7.53 12.04 1.58
CA SER A 268 -6.60 11.46 0.61
C SER A 268 -5.69 12.50 -0.02
N GLU A 269 -4.60 12.02 -0.62
CA GLU A 269 -3.84 12.83 -1.56
C GLU A 269 -4.68 13.21 -2.79
N ARG A 270 -4.18 14.17 -3.59
CA ARG A 270 -4.80 14.55 -4.85
C ARG A 270 -4.35 13.62 -5.97
N ALA A 271 -5.26 13.30 -6.87
CA ALA A 271 -4.99 12.72 -8.18
C ALA A 271 -5.24 13.78 -9.25
N VAL A 272 -4.43 13.82 -10.31
CA VAL A 272 -4.55 14.79 -11.40
C VAL A 272 -4.73 14.08 -12.73
N MET A 273 -5.63 14.62 -13.56
CA MET A 273 -5.77 14.27 -14.97
C MET A 273 -5.71 15.53 -15.82
N CYS A 274 -4.94 15.48 -16.89
CA CYS A 274 -4.67 16.65 -17.72
C CYS A 274 -5.41 16.63 -19.07
N PHE A 275 -5.91 17.79 -19.48
CA PHE A 275 -6.68 17.98 -20.71
C PHE A 275 -6.14 19.17 -21.51
N PHE A 276 -6.03 19.02 -22.82
CA PHE A 276 -5.72 20.11 -23.73
C PHE A 276 -6.90 21.06 -23.89
N ALA A 277 -6.65 22.26 -24.44
CA ALA A 277 -7.69 23.25 -24.73
C ALA A 277 -8.81 22.73 -25.66
N SER A 278 -8.52 21.71 -26.47
CA SER A 278 -9.51 21.01 -27.31
C SER A 278 -10.45 20.09 -26.53
N GLY A 279 -10.25 19.92 -25.22
CA GLY A 279 -10.98 18.98 -24.37
C GLY A 279 -10.47 17.54 -24.44
N GLN A 280 -9.50 17.25 -25.30
CA GLN A 280 -8.87 15.92 -25.37
C GLN A 280 -7.86 15.73 -24.23
N ARG A 281 -7.71 14.51 -23.72
CA ARG A 281 -6.71 14.21 -22.68
C ARG A 281 -5.28 14.38 -23.18
N ALA A 282 -4.40 14.82 -22.29
CA ALA A 282 -2.97 14.83 -22.52
C ALA A 282 -2.41 13.39 -22.54
N SER A 283 -1.58 13.05 -23.53
CA SER A 283 -1.09 11.68 -23.79
C SER A 283 -0.19 11.08 -22.70
N SER A 284 0.26 11.88 -21.73
CA SER A 284 0.99 11.41 -20.55
C SER A 284 0.10 10.65 -19.56
N ASP A 285 -1.21 10.89 -19.55
CA ASP A 285 -2.20 10.21 -18.71
C ASP A 285 -2.84 9.04 -19.48
N LYS A 286 -2.19 7.88 -19.49
CA LYS A 286 -2.73 6.69 -20.19
C LYS A 286 -3.97 6.07 -19.51
N SER A 287 -4.36 6.55 -18.33
CA SER A 287 -5.48 5.98 -17.56
C SER A 287 -6.50 7.00 -17.10
N SER A 288 -7.77 6.63 -17.23
CA SER A 288 -8.91 7.40 -16.72
C SER A 288 -9.29 7.03 -15.29
N ASN A 289 -8.63 6.01 -14.74
CA ASN A 289 -8.94 5.42 -13.45
C ASN A 289 -8.04 5.99 -12.37
N VAL A 290 -8.65 6.43 -11.28
CA VAL A 290 -8.03 6.78 -10.01
C VAL A 290 -8.45 5.74 -8.99
N LEU A 291 -7.49 5.20 -8.23
CA LEU A 291 -7.75 4.29 -7.12
C LEU A 291 -7.33 4.96 -5.82
N PHE A 292 -8.30 5.30 -4.98
CA PHE A 292 -8.09 5.69 -3.60
C PHE A 292 -7.87 4.44 -2.75
N THR A 293 -6.70 4.31 -2.13
CA THR A 293 -6.34 3.12 -1.36
C THR A 293 -6.44 3.32 0.16
N ASP A 294 -6.58 2.20 0.85
CA ASP A 294 -6.40 2.08 2.30
C ASP A 294 -7.43 2.89 3.10
N LEU A 295 -8.69 2.87 2.62
CA LEU A 295 -9.82 3.46 3.33
C LEU A 295 -10.30 2.49 4.41
N SER A 296 -10.39 2.95 5.65
CA SER A 296 -10.87 2.10 6.74
C SER A 296 -12.38 2.03 6.82
N SER A 297 -12.90 1.05 7.55
CA SER A 297 -14.34 0.94 7.77
C SER A 297 -14.90 2.10 8.60
N GLU A 298 -14.07 2.75 9.42
CA GLU A 298 -14.40 4.02 10.07
C GLU A 298 -14.53 5.16 9.06
N ASP A 299 -13.58 5.31 8.13
CA ASP A 299 -13.63 6.38 7.12
C ASP A 299 -14.93 6.30 6.30
N LEU A 300 -15.39 5.10 5.92
CA LEU A 300 -16.64 4.91 5.17
C LEU A 300 -17.90 5.36 5.93
N LYS A 301 -17.85 5.48 7.26
CA LYS A 301 -18.97 5.97 8.09
C LYS A 301 -19.01 7.49 8.19
N LYS A 302 -17.88 8.16 7.91
CA LYS A 302 -17.73 9.62 7.99
C LYS A 302 -18.52 10.33 6.88
N ASP A 303 -18.66 11.64 7.02
CA ASP A 303 -19.31 12.49 6.05
C ASP A 303 -18.36 12.79 4.86
N LEU A 304 -18.09 11.74 4.06
CA LEU A 304 -17.11 11.79 2.98
C LEU A 304 -17.66 12.33 1.67
N TYR A 305 -16.88 13.21 1.06
CA TYR A 305 -17.14 13.80 -0.24
C TYR A 305 -15.98 13.55 -1.21
N LEU A 306 -16.32 13.25 -2.47
CA LEU A 306 -15.38 13.35 -3.57
C LEU A 306 -15.37 14.80 -4.05
N VAL A 307 -14.23 15.46 -4.00
CA VAL A 307 -14.06 16.83 -4.47
C VAL A 307 -13.31 16.83 -5.79
N LEU A 308 -13.86 17.56 -6.76
CA LEU A 308 -13.27 17.80 -8.07
C LEU A 308 -12.91 19.29 -8.17
N GLN A 309 -11.64 19.60 -8.41
CA GLN A 309 -11.16 20.96 -8.67
C GLN A 309 -10.54 21.04 -10.06
N ILE A 310 -10.87 22.08 -10.80
CA ILE A 310 -10.34 22.31 -12.14
C ILE A 310 -9.50 23.59 -12.10
N PHE A 311 -8.26 23.45 -12.57
CA PHE A 311 -7.36 24.56 -12.81
C PHE A 311 -7.11 24.71 -14.30
N ARG A 312 -7.01 25.97 -14.76
CA ARG A 312 -6.58 26.29 -16.12
C ARG A 312 -5.15 26.82 -16.10
N LYS A 313 -4.34 26.43 -17.08
CA LYS A 313 -2.97 26.90 -17.29
C LYS A 313 -2.91 27.74 -18.55
N GLY A 314 -2.64 29.04 -18.38
CA GLY A 314 -2.66 29.99 -19.48
C GLY A 314 -2.16 31.36 -19.05
N ARG A 315 -2.56 32.40 -19.78
CA ARG A 315 -2.20 33.81 -19.49
C ARG A 315 -2.84 34.26 -18.18
N LEU A 316 -2.33 35.32 -17.54
CA LEU A 316 -2.95 35.84 -16.32
C LEU A 316 -4.31 36.52 -16.60
N ILE A 317 -4.37 37.34 -17.66
CA ILE A 317 -5.59 38.00 -18.16
C ILE A 317 -6.07 37.28 -19.43
N THR A 318 -7.36 36.95 -19.48
CA THR A 318 -7.99 36.23 -20.61
C THR A 318 -8.63 37.18 -21.63
N GLU A 319 -8.71 38.48 -21.33
CA GLU A 319 -9.24 39.49 -22.26
C GLU A 319 -8.21 39.84 -23.35
N GLY A 320 -8.53 39.44 -24.58
CA GLY A 320 -7.75 39.76 -25.77
C GLY A 320 -7.57 38.57 -26.71
N SER A 321 -8.02 38.74 -27.96
CA SER A 321 -7.81 37.76 -29.03
C SER A 321 -6.34 37.73 -29.46
N ILE A 322 -5.49 37.00 -28.74
CA ILE A 322 -4.06 36.88 -29.09
C ILE A 322 -3.76 35.41 -29.41
N LYS A 323 -3.61 35.12 -30.70
CA LYS A 323 -3.35 33.78 -31.28
C LYS A 323 -1.97 33.18 -30.95
N LYS A 324 -1.14 33.82 -30.11
CA LYS A 324 0.22 33.33 -29.78
C LYS A 324 0.25 32.68 -28.40
N VAL A 325 1.00 31.59 -28.24
CA VAL A 325 1.26 30.97 -26.92
C VAL A 325 2.03 31.98 -26.06
N ALA A 326 1.58 32.22 -24.84
CA ALA A 326 2.25 33.15 -23.93
C ALA A 326 3.57 32.58 -23.42
N THR A 327 4.58 33.44 -23.26
CA THR A 327 5.92 33.07 -22.77
C THR A 327 5.87 32.48 -21.36
N PHE A 328 4.96 32.96 -20.52
CA PHE A 328 4.69 32.41 -19.20
C PHE A 328 3.24 31.93 -19.11
N GLN A 329 3.07 30.74 -18.54
CA GLN A 329 1.76 30.16 -18.25
C GLN A 329 1.59 30.07 -16.73
N TYR A 330 0.44 30.54 -16.25
CA TYR A 330 0.08 30.55 -14.83
C TYR A 330 -1.09 29.61 -14.61
N ARG A 331 -0.99 28.81 -13.55
CA ARG A 331 -2.09 27.99 -13.06
C ARG A 331 -3.08 28.90 -12.35
N ARG A 332 -4.36 28.80 -12.70
CA ARG A 332 -5.45 29.62 -12.18
C ARG A 332 -6.66 28.75 -11.88
N PRO A 333 -7.44 29.06 -10.85
CA PRO A 333 -8.72 28.40 -10.62
C PRO A 333 -9.68 28.50 -11.81
N TRP A 334 -10.51 27.48 -12.01
CA TRP A 334 -11.58 27.50 -13.02
C TRP A 334 -12.93 27.02 -12.48
N GLY A 335 -12.98 25.93 -11.70
CA GLY A 335 -14.25 25.45 -11.17
C GLY A 335 -14.11 24.31 -10.17
N VAL A 336 -15.19 24.07 -9.42
CA VAL A 336 -15.26 23.03 -8.37
C VAL A 336 -16.56 22.25 -8.49
N SER A 337 -16.52 20.97 -8.16
CA SER A 337 -17.70 20.13 -7.95
C SER A 337 -17.47 19.21 -6.75
N VAL A 338 -18.56 18.78 -6.10
CA VAL A 338 -18.52 17.90 -4.93
C VAL A 338 -19.57 16.81 -5.08
N MET A 339 -19.27 15.61 -4.58
CA MET A 339 -20.20 14.47 -4.56
C MET A 339 -20.23 13.85 -3.17
N TYR A 340 -21.43 13.63 -2.63
CA TYR A 340 -21.58 12.85 -1.41
C TYR A 340 -21.40 11.35 -1.67
N LEU A 341 -20.55 10.68 -0.91
CA LEU A 341 -20.18 9.28 -1.16
C LEU A 341 -20.93 8.25 -0.29
N LYS A 342 -21.58 8.68 0.79
CA LYS A 342 -22.19 7.75 1.76
C LYS A 342 -23.26 6.84 1.15
N ASP A 343 -24.08 7.37 0.23
CA ASP A 343 -25.11 6.61 -0.50
C ASP A 343 -24.51 5.49 -1.37
N MET A 344 -23.24 5.63 -1.74
CA MET A 344 -22.49 4.67 -2.55
C MET A 344 -21.97 3.53 -1.66
N PHE A 345 -21.45 3.85 -0.47
CA PHE A 345 -20.93 2.86 0.48
C PHE A 345 -22.00 1.96 1.10
N GLN A 346 -23.26 2.40 1.15
CA GLN A 346 -24.37 1.59 1.65
C GLN A 346 -24.87 0.52 0.66
N ARG A 347 -24.44 0.57 -0.61
CA ARG A 347 -24.86 -0.38 -1.65
C ARG A 347 -23.93 -1.59 -1.61
N LYS A 348 -24.47 -2.76 -1.27
CA LYS A 348 -23.72 -4.05 -1.24
C LYS A 348 -23.34 -4.61 -2.64
N SER A 349 -23.52 -3.84 -3.72
CA SER A 349 -23.28 -4.33 -5.09
C SER A 349 -21.93 -3.86 -5.62
N GLU A 350 -21.14 -4.75 -6.21
CA GLU A 350 -19.90 -4.44 -6.96
C GLU A 350 -20.15 -3.63 -8.26
N ASN A 351 -21.39 -3.23 -8.53
CA ASN A 351 -21.79 -2.54 -9.75
C ASN A 351 -21.21 -1.12 -9.81
N GLU A 352 -20.71 -0.74 -10.98
CA GLU A 352 -20.31 0.64 -11.27
C GLU A 352 -21.51 1.58 -11.15
N VAL A 353 -21.32 2.68 -10.42
CA VAL A 353 -22.31 3.76 -10.31
C VAL A 353 -21.82 4.94 -11.14
N GLU A 354 -22.51 5.20 -12.24
CA GLU A 354 -22.27 6.38 -13.06
C GLU A 354 -23.01 7.60 -12.49
N LYS A 355 -22.31 8.73 -12.41
CA LYS A 355 -22.81 9.99 -11.86
C LYS A 355 -22.29 11.17 -12.69
N PHE A 356 -23.20 12.06 -13.05
CA PHE A 356 -22.84 13.34 -13.65
C PHE A 356 -22.64 14.40 -12.57
N LEU A 357 -21.45 14.99 -12.54
CA LEU A 357 -21.09 16.10 -11.66
C LEU A 357 -21.15 17.41 -12.41
N ARG A 358 -22.07 18.28 -12.01
CA ARG A 358 -22.12 19.66 -12.50
C ARG A 358 -20.98 20.45 -11.89
N VAL A 359 -20.19 21.12 -12.73
CA VAL A 359 -19.08 21.95 -12.25
C VAL A 359 -19.57 23.37 -12.04
N GLN A 360 -19.38 23.91 -10.84
CA GLN A 360 -19.58 25.31 -10.57
C GLN A 360 -18.33 26.08 -10.96
N THR A 361 -18.46 26.96 -11.97
CA THR A 361 -17.38 27.82 -12.42
C THR A 361 -17.03 28.87 -11.38
N CYS A 362 -15.74 29.16 -11.28
CA CYS A 362 -15.18 30.17 -10.41
C CYS A 362 -15.30 31.53 -11.09
N VAL A 363 -16.27 32.35 -10.66
CA VAL A 363 -16.43 33.74 -11.12
C VAL A 363 -15.50 34.68 -10.33
N ASP A 364 -15.37 34.43 -9.04
CA ASP A 364 -14.45 35.12 -8.13
C ASP A 364 -13.39 34.13 -7.62
N ASN A 365 -12.12 34.38 -7.97
CA ASN A 365 -11.01 33.50 -7.63
C ASN A 365 -10.62 33.58 -6.15
N ASP A 366 -10.99 34.65 -5.43
CA ASP A 366 -10.52 34.88 -4.06
C ASP A 366 -11.09 33.86 -3.06
N ASN A 367 -12.26 33.32 -3.37
CA ASN A 367 -12.96 32.32 -2.54
C ASN A 367 -12.80 30.88 -3.06
N PHE A 368 -11.89 30.63 -4.00
CA PHE A 368 -11.72 29.29 -4.56
C PHE A 368 -11.24 28.25 -3.53
N TYR A 369 -10.38 28.67 -2.60
CA TYR A 369 -9.73 27.80 -1.61
C TYR A 369 -10.73 27.03 -0.71
N ASN A 370 -11.90 27.62 -0.42
CA ASN A 370 -12.96 27.02 0.40
C ASN A 370 -14.27 26.79 -0.37
N MET A 371 -14.27 26.93 -1.70
CA MET A 371 -15.49 26.78 -2.51
C MET A 371 -16.12 25.40 -2.37
N HIS A 372 -15.32 24.34 -2.23
CA HIS A 372 -15.79 22.98 -2.00
C HIS A 372 -16.60 22.86 -0.69
N GLU A 373 -16.15 23.46 0.41
CA GLU A 373 -16.88 23.50 1.69
C GLU A 373 -18.22 24.25 1.56
N VAL A 374 -18.21 25.37 0.82
CA VAL A 374 -19.44 26.13 0.54
C VAL A 374 -20.43 25.30 -0.28
N LEU A 375 -19.96 24.52 -1.26
CA LEU A 375 -20.79 23.62 -2.04
C LEU A 375 -21.35 22.47 -1.20
N ILE A 376 -20.53 21.88 -0.32
CA ILE A 376 -20.96 20.83 0.62
C ILE A 376 -22.09 21.36 1.52
N LYS A 377 -21.93 22.56 2.09
CA LYS A 377 -22.97 23.22 2.89
C LYS A 377 -24.24 23.48 2.08
N LYS A 378 -24.13 23.94 0.83
CA LYS A 378 -25.30 24.14 -0.04
C LYS A 378 -26.03 22.83 -0.37
N GLN A 379 -25.28 21.76 -0.64
CA GLN A 379 -25.84 20.45 -0.97
C GLN A 379 -26.56 19.82 0.23
N THR A 380 -26.01 19.95 1.44
CA THR A 380 -26.64 19.47 2.68
C THR A 380 -27.93 20.23 3.00
N HIS A 381 -27.96 21.55 2.82
CA HIS A 381 -29.15 22.38 3.09
C HIS A 381 -30.26 22.30 2.02
N MET A 382 -29.97 21.84 0.78
CA MET A 382 -30.95 21.76 -0.32
C MET A 382 -31.60 20.37 -0.50
N THR A 383 -31.47 19.47 0.46
CA THR A 383 -32.15 18.15 0.48
C THR A 383 -33.68 18.30 0.57
N GLY A 384 -34.32 18.69 -0.54
CA GLY A 384 -35.79 18.78 -0.64
C GLY A 384 -36.38 19.76 -1.66
N LYS A 385 -35.61 20.63 -2.32
CA LYS A 385 -36.14 21.54 -3.36
C LYS A 385 -35.16 21.70 -4.52
N ASN A 386 -35.44 21.03 -5.64
CA ASN A 386 -34.80 21.31 -6.92
C ASN A 386 -35.12 22.75 -7.35
N SER A 387 -34.18 23.67 -7.19
CA SER A 387 -34.35 25.04 -7.65
C SER A 387 -34.38 25.07 -9.18
N VAL A 388 -35.44 25.66 -9.74
CA VAL A 388 -35.75 25.69 -11.18
C VAL A 388 -34.78 26.58 -11.98
N THR A 389 -33.86 27.28 -11.32
CA THR A 389 -32.81 28.11 -11.95
C THR A 389 -31.61 27.34 -12.49
N ASP A 390 -31.50 26.03 -12.23
CA ASP A 390 -30.31 25.22 -12.57
C ASP A 390 -30.20 24.74 -14.03
N LYS A 391 -31.15 25.04 -14.92
CA LYS A 391 -31.17 24.50 -16.30
C LYS A 391 -30.22 25.17 -17.32
N GLN A 392 -29.44 26.19 -16.96
CA GLN A 392 -28.72 27.01 -17.95
C GLN A 392 -27.22 26.71 -18.15
N ASN A 393 -26.56 25.90 -17.32
CA ASN A 393 -25.11 25.66 -17.47
C ASN A 393 -24.79 24.18 -17.77
N PRO A 394 -24.42 23.80 -19.00
CA PRO A 394 -24.19 22.39 -19.38
C PRO A 394 -22.83 21.83 -18.91
N GLN A 395 -22.02 22.61 -18.20
CA GLN A 395 -20.65 22.23 -17.85
C GLN A 395 -20.61 21.17 -16.72
N GLY A 396 -20.00 20.03 -17.01
CA GLY A 396 -19.88 18.95 -16.03
C GLY A 396 -18.91 17.85 -16.43
N VAL A 397 -18.76 16.89 -15.52
CA VAL A 397 -17.88 15.72 -15.63
C VAL A 397 -18.66 14.48 -15.28
N THR A 398 -18.64 13.46 -16.12
CA THR A 398 -19.24 12.16 -15.79
C THR A 398 -18.19 11.26 -15.17
N LEU A 399 -18.48 10.75 -13.98
CA LEU A 399 -17.63 9.81 -13.25
C LEU A 399 -18.35 8.47 -13.09
N SER A 400 -17.58 7.40 -13.10
CA SER A 400 -18.05 6.07 -12.72
C SER A 400 -17.27 5.59 -11.50
N LEU A 401 -17.99 5.14 -10.46
CA LEU A 401 -17.41 4.78 -9.17
C LEU A 401 -17.64 3.31 -8.85
N ARG A 402 -16.65 2.67 -8.22
CA ARG A 402 -16.74 1.29 -7.74
C ARG A 402 -15.94 1.13 -6.44
N LEU A 403 -16.54 0.50 -5.43
CA LEU A 403 -15.86 0.15 -4.19
C LEU A 403 -15.31 -1.28 -4.29
N LEU A 404 -14.06 -1.48 -3.91
CA LEU A 404 -13.37 -2.77 -3.83
C LEU A 404 -12.99 -3.05 -2.37
N GLU A 405 -13.04 -4.31 -1.95
CA GLU A 405 -12.77 -4.72 -0.57
C GLU A 405 -11.62 -5.74 -0.52
N GLY A 406 -10.76 -5.60 0.49
CA GLY A 406 -9.63 -6.50 0.77
C GLY A 406 -8.29 -5.86 0.46
N ASP A 407 -7.21 -6.52 0.89
CA ASP A 407 -5.83 -6.03 0.71
C ASP A 407 -5.49 -5.72 -0.76
N ILE A 408 -4.68 -4.67 -0.98
CA ILE A 408 -4.32 -4.18 -2.31
C ILE A 408 -3.66 -5.26 -3.19
N ARG A 409 -2.93 -6.22 -2.61
CA ARG A 409 -2.31 -7.32 -3.37
C ARG A 409 -3.38 -8.29 -3.87
N SER A 410 -4.39 -8.56 -3.04
CA SER A 410 -5.55 -9.38 -3.42
C SER A 410 -6.38 -8.70 -4.50
N VAL A 411 -6.65 -7.40 -4.34
CA VAL A 411 -7.39 -6.58 -5.31
C VAL A 411 -6.67 -6.54 -6.66
N LYS A 412 -5.33 -6.45 -6.67
CA LYS A 412 -4.51 -6.54 -7.89
C LYS A 412 -4.67 -7.86 -8.62
N ILE A 413 -4.76 -8.98 -7.89
CA ILE A 413 -4.93 -10.32 -8.45
C ILE A 413 -6.37 -10.53 -8.95
N GLU A 414 -7.36 -9.97 -8.26
CA GLU A 414 -8.78 -10.09 -8.61
C GLU A 414 -9.16 -9.20 -9.80
N HIS A 415 -8.53 -8.03 -9.95
CA HIS A 415 -8.83 -7.07 -11.02
C HIS A 415 -7.61 -6.71 -11.89
N PRO A 416 -6.92 -7.67 -12.53
CA PRO A 416 -5.67 -7.40 -13.26
C PRO A 416 -5.84 -6.40 -14.41
N ILE A 417 -7.02 -6.36 -15.03
CA ILE A 417 -7.34 -5.42 -16.13
C ILE A 417 -7.33 -3.96 -15.65
N LEU A 418 -7.75 -3.69 -14.41
CA LEU A 418 -7.75 -2.34 -13.83
C LEU A 418 -6.32 -1.81 -13.69
N PHE A 419 -5.39 -2.65 -13.25
CA PHE A 419 -4.00 -2.27 -13.02
C PHE A 419 -3.14 -2.27 -14.29
N ASN A 420 -3.51 -3.04 -15.32
CA ASN A 420 -2.76 -3.12 -16.57
C ASN A 420 -3.01 -1.95 -17.53
N LYS A 421 -4.13 -1.21 -17.42
CA LYS A 421 -4.52 -0.12 -18.34
C LYS A 421 -4.03 1.27 -17.91
N GLY A 422 -3.00 1.30 -17.05
CA GLY A 422 -2.61 2.48 -16.29
C GLY A 422 -3.65 2.76 -15.19
N LEU A 423 -3.17 3.24 -14.04
CA LEU A 423 -4.00 3.53 -12.89
C LEU A 423 -3.28 4.60 -12.06
N ILE A 424 -3.98 5.69 -11.73
CA ILE A 424 -3.46 6.67 -10.78
C ILE A 424 -3.81 6.18 -9.38
N MET A 425 -2.84 5.64 -8.66
CA MET A 425 -3.04 5.25 -7.26
C MET A 425 -2.82 6.47 -6.37
N THR A 426 -3.71 6.66 -5.40
CA THR A 426 -3.62 7.74 -4.41
C THR A 426 -3.95 7.19 -3.03
N GLN A 427 -3.16 7.57 -2.04
CA GLN A 427 -3.23 6.99 -0.71
C GLN A 427 -3.99 7.90 0.26
N ARG A 428 -4.53 7.30 1.33
CA ARG A 428 -4.96 8.02 2.54
C ARG A 428 -3.77 8.81 3.11
N MET A 429 -3.97 10.08 3.46
CA MET A 429 -2.88 10.92 3.97
C MET A 429 -2.35 10.44 5.31
N GLY A 430 -3.21 9.95 6.22
CA GLY A 430 -2.80 9.32 7.47
C GLY A 430 -2.29 7.89 7.29
N PHE A 431 -1.71 7.31 8.35
CA PHE A 431 -1.44 5.87 8.39
C PHE A 431 -2.74 5.08 8.24
N PRO A 432 -2.75 3.96 7.50
CA PRO A 432 -3.84 3.00 7.61
C PRO A 432 -3.91 2.45 9.03
N ASP A 433 -5.09 1.98 9.43
CA ASP A 433 -5.32 1.48 10.79
C ASP A 433 -4.51 0.20 11.08
N ILE A 434 -4.08 -0.50 10.02
CA ILE A 434 -3.16 -1.62 10.06
C ILE A 434 -1.92 -1.24 9.24
N ILE A 435 -0.77 -1.09 9.91
CA ILE A 435 0.53 -0.86 9.26
C ILE A 435 1.23 -2.21 9.15
N ASN A 436 1.57 -2.63 7.94
CA ASN A 436 2.26 -3.91 7.74
C ASN A 436 3.68 -3.84 8.35
N PRO A 437 4.14 -4.88 9.08
CA PRO A 437 5.52 -4.96 9.56
C PRO A 437 6.52 -4.86 8.39
N GLY A 438 7.39 -3.86 8.43
CA GLY A 438 8.37 -3.55 7.36
C GLY A 438 7.93 -2.45 6.39
N GLU A 439 6.69 -1.98 6.46
CA GLU A 439 6.22 -0.84 5.67
C GLU A 439 6.78 0.48 6.25
N CYS A 440 7.73 1.09 5.53
CA CYS A 440 8.32 2.37 5.91
C CYS A 440 7.68 3.51 5.12
N ARG A 441 6.87 4.32 5.79
CA ARG A 441 6.30 5.55 5.23
C ARG A 441 6.94 6.75 5.92
N ASN A 442 7.39 7.74 5.14
CA ASN A 442 8.01 8.97 5.62
C ASN A 442 7.59 10.13 4.73
N ASP A 443 6.29 10.43 4.75
CA ASP A 443 5.71 11.50 3.96
C ASP A 443 5.50 12.73 4.83
N LEU A 444 6.07 13.87 4.40
CA LEU A 444 5.79 15.16 4.99
C LEU A 444 4.84 15.92 4.07
N TYR A 445 3.63 16.20 4.54
CA TYR A 445 2.68 17.03 3.82
C TYR A 445 2.89 18.49 4.19
N LEU A 446 2.94 19.35 3.17
CA LEU A 446 2.98 20.79 3.32
C LEU A 446 1.75 21.39 2.65
N THR A 447 0.90 22.07 3.42
CA THR A 447 -0.20 22.87 2.90
C THR A 447 0.24 24.33 2.85
N LEU A 448 0.25 24.91 1.65
CA LEU A 448 0.37 26.34 1.45
C LEU A 448 -1.00 26.98 1.72
N CYS A 449 -1.18 27.56 2.90
CA CYS A 449 -2.48 28.09 3.33
C CYS A 449 -2.77 29.43 2.64
N GLY A 450 -1.91 30.42 2.84
CA GLY A 450 -2.10 31.78 2.36
C GLY A 450 -0.94 32.69 2.69
N ALA A 451 -1.00 33.94 2.25
CA ALA A 451 -0.03 34.98 2.61
C ALA A 451 -0.73 36.32 2.84
N GLU A 452 -0.10 37.18 3.60
CA GLU A 452 -0.49 38.58 3.78
C GLU A 452 0.64 39.50 3.30
N PHE A 453 0.29 40.40 2.40
CA PHE A 453 1.22 41.39 1.84
C PHE A 453 0.74 42.79 2.18
N ASP A 454 1.70 43.65 2.51
CA ASP A 454 1.40 45.05 2.79
C ASP A 454 1.02 45.73 1.47
N ARG A 455 -0.08 46.49 1.52
CA ARG A 455 -0.55 47.28 0.38
C ARG A 455 0.40 48.44 0.11
N GLY A 456 1.10 48.94 1.12
CA GLY A 456 2.03 50.07 1.00
C GLY A 456 1.39 51.27 0.31
N SER A 457 2.17 52.01 -0.49
CA SER A 457 1.73 53.19 -1.24
C SER A 457 1.23 52.91 -2.67
N LYS A 458 1.26 51.65 -3.13
CA LYS A 458 0.84 51.29 -4.50
C LYS A 458 -0.68 51.05 -4.55
N THR A 459 -1.32 51.54 -5.60
CA THR A 459 -2.78 51.43 -5.78
C THR A 459 -3.25 50.01 -6.13
N ALA A 460 -2.44 49.26 -6.89
CA ALA A 460 -2.76 47.93 -7.36
C ALA A 460 -2.17 46.82 -6.46
N SER A 461 -3.00 45.82 -6.14
CA SER A 461 -2.61 44.63 -5.40
C SER A 461 -1.67 43.73 -6.21
N LYS A 462 -0.89 42.89 -5.52
CA LYS A 462 0.10 42.00 -6.12
C LYS A 462 -0.56 40.78 -6.78
N ASN A 463 0.06 40.24 -7.83
CA ASN A 463 -0.21 38.90 -8.33
C ASN A 463 0.98 38.04 -7.92
N VAL A 464 0.73 36.98 -7.16
CA VAL A 464 1.81 36.23 -6.48
C VAL A 464 1.75 34.77 -6.89
N GLU A 465 2.92 34.24 -7.25
CA GLU A 465 3.18 32.82 -7.40
C GLU A 465 4.26 32.42 -6.39
N VAL A 466 3.98 31.39 -5.60
CA VAL A 466 4.93 30.85 -4.63
C VAL A 466 5.55 29.60 -5.21
N ARG A 467 6.88 29.58 -5.26
CA ARG A 467 7.67 28.41 -5.60
C ARG A 467 8.14 27.74 -4.32
N VAL A 468 7.71 26.50 -4.10
CA VAL A 468 8.15 25.68 -2.96
C VAL A 468 9.20 24.68 -3.43
N SER A 469 10.31 24.61 -2.71
CA SER A 469 11.46 23.74 -3.00
C SER A 469 12.09 23.25 -1.68
N VAL A 470 12.65 22.05 -1.66
CA VAL A 470 13.37 21.53 -0.50
C VAL A 470 14.87 21.65 -0.73
N TYR A 471 15.59 22.13 0.28
CA TYR A 471 17.03 22.36 0.24
C TYR A 471 17.75 21.62 1.36
N ASN A 472 19.00 21.23 1.13
CA ASN A 472 19.88 20.69 2.16
C ASN A 472 20.59 21.81 2.95
N GLN A 473 21.34 21.47 4.00
CA GLN A 473 22.15 22.42 4.79
C GLN A 473 23.18 23.25 3.98
N ARG A 474 23.54 22.82 2.76
CA ARG A 474 24.45 23.54 1.85
C ARG A 474 23.71 24.48 0.89
N TYR A 475 22.40 24.63 1.04
CA TYR A 475 21.54 25.43 0.15
C TYR A 475 21.46 24.88 -1.28
N GLU A 476 21.61 23.57 -1.45
CA GLU A 476 21.41 22.87 -2.72
C GLU A 476 20.02 22.23 -2.75
N PRO A 477 19.28 22.32 -3.87
CA PRO A 477 17.94 21.76 -3.98
C PRO A 477 17.98 20.23 -3.98
N ILE A 478 17.03 19.60 -3.30
CA ILE A 478 16.81 18.15 -3.36
C ILE A 478 15.92 17.87 -4.56
N GLU A 479 16.50 17.30 -5.60
CA GLU A 479 15.80 17.01 -6.85
C GLU A 479 14.72 15.93 -6.69
N GLY A 480 13.59 16.11 -7.38
CA GLY A 480 12.55 15.08 -7.50
C GLY A 480 11.90 14.65 -6.19
N CYS A 481 11.87 15.50 -5.16
CA CYS A 481 11.29 15.15 -3.85
C CYS A 481 9.85 15.63 -3.64
N ILE A 482 9.30 16.43 -4.56
CA ILE A 482 7.96 17.02 -4.41
C ILE A 482 6.98 16.30 -5.33
N LEU A 483 5.87 15.83 -4.75
CA LEU A 483 4.72 15.34 -5.49
C LEU A 483 3.53 16.29 -5.24
N SER A 484 3.11 17.01 -6.29
CA SER A 484 1.97 17.93 -6.20
C SER A 484 0.62 17.21 -6.22
N ALA A 485 0.51 16.15 -7.04
CA ALA A 485 -0.64 15.27 -7.14
C ALA A 485 -0.20 13.95 -7.83
N ASN A 486 -0.85 12.85 -7.48
CA ASN A 486 -0.66 11.56 -8.14
C ASN A 486 -1.12 11.65 -9.60
N GLY A 487 -0.31 11.18 -10.54
CA GLY A 487 -0.50 11.41 -11.99
C GLY A 487 0.53 12.39 -12.57
N HIS A 488 1.09 13.28 -11.74
CA HIS A 488 2.30 14.02 -12.10
C HIS A 488 3.57 13.23 -11.79
N VAL A 489 4.64 13.55 -12.52
CA VAL A 489 6.01 13.12 -12.18
C VAL A 489 6.50 13.96 -11.01
N MET A 490 7.26 13.34 -10.10
CA MET A 490 7.90 14.08 -9.01
C MET A 490 8.81 15.18 -9.55
N SER A 491 8.71 16.37 -8.95
CA SER A 491 9.45 17.56 -9.36
C SER A 491 10.35 18.06 -8.23
N THR A 492 11.32 18.90 -8.58
CA THR A 492 12.16 19.62 -7.60
C THR A 492 11.42 20.80 -6.98
N ASN A 493 10.47 21.38 -7.72
CA ASN A 493 9.77 22.60 -7.35
C ASN A 493 8.26 22.43 -7.56
N PHE A 494 7.47 22.96 -6.64
CA PHE A 494 6.03 23.19 -6.80
C PHE A 494 5.75 24.68 -7.04
N LEU A 495 4.76 24.98 -7.88
CA LEU A 495 4.30 26.34 -8.16
C LEU A 495 2.83 26.47 -7.78
N SER A 496 2.51 27.42 -6.91
CA SER A 496 1.12 27.72 -6.53
C SER A 496 0.32 28.26 -7.72
N TYR A 497 -1.02 28.18 -7.66
CA TYR A 497 -1.84 28.99 -8.56
C TYR A 497 -1.73 30.49 -8.24
N VAL A 498 -2.07 31.33 -9.22
CA VAL A 498 -1.98 32.80 -9.11
C VAL A 498 -3.37 33.40 -9.03
N LEU A 499 -3.58 34.22 -7.99
CA LEU A 499 -4.76 35.07 -7.83
C LEU A 499 -4.47 36.47 -8.39
N TYR A 500 -5.44 37.02 -9.11
CA TYR A 500 -5.30 38.33 -9.76
C TYR A 500 -5.61 39.44 -8.77
N HIS A 501 -4.69 40.38 -8.59
CA HIS A 501 -4.80 41.53 -7.69
C HIS A 501 -5.26 41.19 -6.26
N ASN A 502 -4.61 40.19 -5.65
CA ASN A 502 -4.91 39.78 -4.28
C ASN A 502 -3.68 39.92 -3.37
N ASN A 503 -3.78 40.80 -2.36
CA ASN A 503 -2.73 41.00 -1.34
C ASN A 503 -2.85 40.03 -0.15
N THR A 504 -3.96 39.31 -0.03
CA THR A 504 -4.20 38.28 0.98
C THR A 504 -4.54 36.95 0.30
N PRO A 505 -3.68 36.44 -0.62
CA PRO A 505 -4.02 35.25 -1.37
C PRO A 505 -4.15 34.04 -0.45
N LYS A 506 -5.20 33.24 -0.66
CA LYS A 506 -5.42 31.97 0.00
C LYS A 506 -5.38 30.86 -1.05
N TRP A 507 -4.48 29.89 -0.83
CA TRP A 507 -4.24 28.79 -1.76
C TRP A 507 -4.86 27.49 -1.28
N ASN A 508 -4.63 27.15 0.00
CA ASN A 508 -4.98 25.86 0.60
C ASN A 508 -4.55 24.66 -0.26
N GLU A 509 -3.32 24.73 -0.78
CA GLU A 509 -2.74 23.70 -1.65
C GLU A 509 -1.78 22.81 -0.87
N THR A 510 -2.11 21.52 -0.80
CA THR A 510 -1.32 20.50 -0.09
C THR A 510 -0.49 19.71 -1.09
N ILE A 511 0.80 19.62 -0.82
CA ILE A 511 1.77 18.84 -1.58
C ILE A 511 2.47 17.83 -0.66
N ARG A 512 2.97 16.74 -1.23
CA ARG A 512 3.77 15.75 -0.50
C ARG A 512 5.25 15.98 -0.76
N LEU A 513 6.04 16.01 0.32
CA LEU A 513 7.49 16.09 0.31
C LEU A 513 8.05 14.72 0.70
N SER A 514 8.43 13.93 -0.30
CA SER A 514 9.07 12.62 -0.12
C SER A 514 10.59 12.81 -0.02
N ILE A 515 11.04 13.37 1.10
CA ILE A 515 12.45 13.67 1.37
C ILE A 515 13.18 12.37 1.73
N PRO A 516 14.34 12.05 1.12
CA PRO A 516 15.12 10.87 1.49
C PRO A 516 15.49 10.87 2.99
N ASN A 517 15.32 9.73 3.65
CA ASN A 517 15.51 9.59 5.11
C ASN A 517 16.86 10.16 5.60
N GLU A 518 17.94 9.90 4.87
CA GLU A 518 19.30 10.37 5.19
C GLU A 518 19.43 11.89 5.16
N LYS A 519 18.60 12.58 4.36
CA LYS A 519 18.63 14.02 4.17
C LYS A 519 17.61 14.75 5.04
N PHE A 520 16.62 14.05 5.58
CA PHE A 520 15.48 14.63 6.32
C PHE A 520 15.93 15.58 7.45
N ASN A 521 16.86 15.14 8.29
CA ASN A 521 17.31 15.91 9.46
C ASN A 521 18.06 17.21 9.12
N THR A 522 18.59 17.34 7.91
CA THR A 522 19.35 18.51 7.45
C THR A 522 18.60 19.29 6.36
N SER A 523 17.34 18.93 6.12
CA SER A 523 16.51 19.54 5.08
C SER A 523 15.69 20.70 5.62
N HIS A 524 15.44 21.67 4.75
CA HIS A 524 14.55 22.78 5.01
C HIS A 524 13.76 23.13 3.76
N ILE A 525 12.56 23.65 3.97
CA ILE A 525 11.65 24.08 2.92
C ILE A 525 11.92 25.54 2.65
N ARG A 526 12.09 25.92 1.39
CA ARG A 526 12.18 27.32 0.95
C ARG A 526 11.00 27.66 0.05
N LEU A 527 10.39 28.80 0.34
CA LEU A 527 9.31 29.39 -0.42
C LEU A 527 9.83 30.66 -1.09
N GLU A 528 10.06 30.63 -2.40
CA GLU A 528 10.40 31.81 -3.19
C GLU A 528 9.12 32.48 -3.69
N ILE A 529 8.95 33.76 -3.38
CA ILE A 529 7.73 34.51 -3.69
C ILE A 529 8.02 35.39 -4.90
N CYS A 530 7.33 35.11 -6.01
CA CYS A 530 7.51 35.82 -7.27
C CYS A 530 6.29 36.69 -7.58
N HIS A 531 6.53 37.92 -8.02
CA HIS A 531 5.50 38.76 -8.60
C HIS A 531 5.28 38.41 -10.08
N CYS A 532 4.04 38.08 -10.42
CA CYS A 532 3.62 37.78 -11.78
C CYS A 532 3.06 39.03 -12.46
N SER A 533 3.78 39.53 -13.47
CA SER A 533 3.29 40.64 -14.27
C SER A 533 2.11 40.22 -15.14
N ASN A 534 1.19 41.15 -15.37
CA ASN A 534 0.11 40.99 -16.35
C ASN A 534 0.56 41.26 -17.80
N ARG A 535 1.80 41.73 -18.00
CA ARG A 535 2.39 41.99 -19.32
C ARG A 535 3.06 40.73 -19.85
N ASP A 536 2.66 40.26 -21.04
CA ASP A 536 3.08 39.00 -21.69
C ASP A 536 4.61 38.78 -21.78
N ARG A 537 5.42 39.84 -21.85
CA ARG A 537 6.89 39.77 -22.01
C ARG A 537 7.68 40.10 -20.74
N ALA A 538 7.00 40.43 -19.64
CA ALA A 538 7.69 40.79 -18.41
C ALA A 538 8.12 39.53 -17.66
N GLU A 539 9.38 39.46 -17.27
CA GLU A 539 9.92 38.38 -16.44
C GLU A 539 9.25 38.35 -15.07
N LYS A 540 9.18 37.14 -14.49
CA LYS A 540 8.79 36.95 -13.09
C LYS A 540 9.85 37.60 -12.21
N LYS A 541 9.45 38.55 -11.37
CA LYS A 541 10.36 39.24 -10.45
C LYS A 541 10.31 38.60 -9.07
N LEU A 542 11.45 38.18 -8.55
CA LEU A 542 11.55 37.71 -7.18
C LEU A 542 11.27 38.88 -6.23
N TYR A 543 10.37 38.65 -5.28
CA TYR A 543 9.97 39.64 -4.28
C TYR A 543 10.62 39.37 -2.93
N GLY A 544 10.76 38.10 -2.59
CA GLY A 544 11.31 37.66 -1.32
C GLY A 544 11.30 36.14 -1.19
N PHE A 545 11.73 35.67 -0.04
CA PHE A 545 11.65 34.26 0.33
C PHE A 545 11.21 34.09 1.78
N ALA A 546 10.65 32.94 2.08
CA ALA A 546 10.43 32.43 3.42
C ALA A 546 11.02 31.02 3.52
N PHE A 547 11.24 30.52 4.72
CA PHE A 547 11.77 29.17 4.91
C PHE A 547 11.27 28.54 6.20
N LEU A 548 11.31 27.21 6.23
CA LEU A 548 10.95 26.41 7.40
C LEU A 548 11.87 25.19 7.49
N SER A 549 12.63 25.06 8.57
CA SER A 549 13.43 23.86 8.83
C SER A 549 12.54 22.69 9.25
N VAL A 550 12.74 21.52 8.65
CA VAL A 550 11.96 20.30 8.94
C VAL A 550 12.26 19.77 10.34
N THR A 551 13.48 20.01 10.84
CA THR A 551 13.90 19.69 12.20
C THR A 551 14.28 20.96 12.97
N LEU A 552 14.12 20.90 14.28
CA LEU A 552 14.69 21.81 15.26
C LEU A 552 16.08 21.28 15.64
N ASN A 553 17.10 22.14 15.54
CA ASN A 553 18.49 21.84 15.92
C ASN A 553 19.02 20.50 15.35
N SER A 554 18.59 20.15 14.14
CA SER A 554 19.01 18.92 13.41
C SER A 554 18.71 17.59 14.11
N THR A 555 17.92 17.58 15.18
CA THR A 555 17.71 16.40 16.03
C THR A 555 16.25 16.10 16.33
N VAL A 556 15.42 17.13 16.53
CA VAL A 556 14.01 16.97 16.87
C VAL A 556 13.16 17.32 15.66
N THR A 557 12.31 16.41 15.21
CA THR A 557 11.38 16.71 14.12
C THR A 557 10.39 17.79 14.56
N ARG A 558 10.21 18.81 13.72
CA ARG A 558 9.28 19.91 14.00
C ARG A 558 7.86 19.36 14.13
N LEU A 559 7.08 19.91 15.06
CA LEU A 559 5.70 19.50 15.32
C LEU A 559 4.77 19.77 14.14
N ASP A 560 3.66 19.06 14.05
CA ASP A 560 2.60 19.38 13.11
C ASP A 560 1.83 20.62 13.55
N GLY A 561 1.39 21.40 12.58
CA GLY A 561 0.64 22.63 12.84
C GLY A 561 0.87 23.72 11.82
N LYS A 562 0.27 24.88 12.11
CA LYS A 562 0.33 26.08 11.28
C LYS A 562 1.47 27.00 11.71
N TYR A 563 2.16 27.55 10.71
CA TYR A 563 3.36 28.35 10.87
C TYR A 563 3.27 29.62 10.04
N ASP A 564 3.23 30.76 10.71
CA ASP A 564 3.32 32.09 10.10
C ASP A 564 4.79 32.44 9.89
N LEU A 565 5.27 32.27 8.65
CA LEU A 565 6.67 32.47 8.29
C LEU A 565 6.96 33.91 7.87
N CYS A 566 8.13 34.41 8.26
CA CYS A 566 8.61 35.73 7.89
C CYS A 566 8.99 35.80 6.41
N ILE A 567 8.65 36.91 5.75
CA ILE A 567 9.04 37.17 4.37
C ILE A 567 10.28 38.08 4.34
N TYR A 568 11.40 37.52 3.90
CA TYR A 568 12.67 38.23 3.70
C TYR A 568 12.77 38.76 2.27
N LYS A 569 13.02 40.06 2.11
CA LYS A 569 13.11 40.71 0.79
C LYS A 569 14.43 40.41 0.11
N VAL A 570 14.35 39.95 -1.13
CA VAL A 570 15.51 39.67 -1.98
C VAL A 570 15.09 39.72 -3.45
N GLU A 571 15.94 40.29 -4.29
CA GLU A 571 15.68 40.41 -5.74
C GLU A 571 16.37 39.32 -6.57
N ASP A 572 17.37 38.64 -6.01
CA ASP A 572 18.19 37.63 -6.69
C ASP A 572 18.27 36.34 -5.86
N SER A 573 17.82 35.22 -6.45
CA SER A 573 17.82 33.89 -5.81
C SER A 573 19.24 33.40 -5.51
N GLY A 574 20.24 33.81 -6.30
CA GLY A 574 21.65 33.40 -6.09
C GLY A 574 22.26 33.93 -4.79
N LYS A 575 21.69 35.00 -4.23
CA LYS A 575 22.13 35.62 -2.96
C LYS A 575 21.57 34.94 -1.73
N ILE A 576 20.58 34.07 -1.87
CA ILE A 576 19.86 33.46 -0.76
C ILE A 576 20.72 32.36 -0.11
N LYS A 577 21.55 32.75 0.86
CA LYS A 577 22.43 31.88 1.64
C LYS A 577 22.47 32.33 3.10
N ASN A 578 22.94 31.45 3.98
CA ASN A 578 23.15 31.71 5.42
C ASN A 578 21.89 32.11 6.21
N TYR A 579 20.69 31.90 5.64
CA TYR A 579 19.43 32.32 6.26
C TYR A 579 18.90 31.39 7.35
N LEU A 580 19.46 30.19 7.49
CA LEU A 580 19.05 29.25 8.54
C LEU A 580 19.32 29.75 9.97
N THR A 581 20.12 30.82 10.11
CA THR A 581 20.38 31.50 11.38
C THR A 581 19.35 32.59 11.71
N PHE A 582 18.40 32.86 10.81
CA PHE A 582 17.40 33.91 11.00
C PHE A 582 16.11 33.33 11.62
N PRO A 583 15.29 34.16 12.30
CA PRO A 583 13.98 33.73 12.76
C PRO A 583 13.10 33.27 11.58
N CYS A 584 12.57 32.05 11.64
CA CYS A 584 11.71 31.54 10.57
C CYS A 584 10.25 31.99 10.75
N GLN A 585 9.75 32.05 11.99
CA GLN A 585 8.37 32.44 12.30
C GLN A 585 8.29 33.89 12.75
N ARG A 586 7.13 34.52 12.52
CA ARG A 586 6.83 35.89 12.95
C ARG A 586 7.02 36.07 14.46
N ASP A 587 6.55 35.09 15.23
CA ASP A 587 6.53 35.18 16.69
C ASP A 587 7.90 34.87 17.32
N ASP A 588 8.83 34.26 16.57
CA ASP A 588 10.19 33.95 17.05
C ASP A 588 11.00 35.22 17.36
N PHE A 589 10.68 36.36 16.74
CA PHE A 589 11.31 37.65 17.04
C PHE A 589 11.05 38.15 18.47
N ASN A 590 9.98 37.67 19.11
CA ASN A 590 9.55 38.12 20.44
C ASN A 590 9.89 37.11 21.55
N ASP A 591 10.51 35.97 21.22
CA ASP A 591 10.81 34.88 22.17
C ASP A 591 12.33 34.72 22.39
N PRO A 592 12.89 35.34 23.45
CA PRO A 592 14.33 35.28 23.74
C PRO A 592 14.82 33.87 24.12
N ASN A 593 13.93 32.94 24.48
CA ASN A 593 14.30 31.55 24.80
C ASN A 593 14.49 30.68 23.55
N LYS A 594 13.91 31.06 22.41
CA LYS A 594 14.06 30.33 21.14
C LYS A 594 15.22 30.82 20.29
N MET A 595 15.56 32.11 20.37
CA MET A 595 16.75 32.68 19.72
C MET A 595 17.52 33.60 20.68
N PRO A 596 18.56 33.08 21.36
CA PRO A 596 19.37 33.86 22.31
C PRO A 596 20.18 34.99 21.67
N THR A 597 20.46 34.90 20.37
CA THR A 597 21.24 35.88 19.60
C THR A 597 20.61 36.09 18.23
N ILE A 598 19.63 37.00 18.14
CA ILE A 598 19.19 37.55 16.86
C ILE A 598 20.33 38.46 16.35
N PRO A 599 20.86 38.25 15.13
CA PRO A 599 21.88 39.13 14.57
C PRO A 599 21.37 40.58 14.54
N SER A 600 22.16 41.52 15.07
CA SER A 600 21.78 42.94 15.18
C SER A 600 21.52 43.61 13.82
N ASN A 601 22.09 43.08 12.73
CA ASN A 601 21.78 43.44 11.35
C ASN A 601 21.50 42.19 10.52
N LEU A 602 20.26 41.99 10.11
CA LEU A 602 19.87 40.95 9.17
C LEU A 602 20.21 41.41 7.73
N PRO A 603 20.86 40.57 6.90
CA PRO A 603 21.26 40.94 5.53
C PRO A 603 20.07 41.09 4.58
N PHE A 604 18.91 40.53 4.92
CA PHE A 604 17.67 40.69 4.16
C PHE A 604 16.64 41.47 5.00
N PRO A 605 16.10 42.59 4.48
CA PRO A 605 15.01 43.30 5.12
C PRO A 605 13.78 42.40 5.29
N HIS A 606 13.05 42.56 6.40
CA HIS A 606 11.77 41.88 6.64
C HIS A 606 10.73 42.87 7.18
N SER A 607 9.45 42.50 7.14
CA SER A 607 8.34 43.28 7.69
C SER A 607 7.47 42.39 8.57
N ASN A 608 7.13 42.85 9.77
CA ASN A 608 6.22 42.12 10.66
C ASN A 608 4.77 42.11 10.17
N LYS A 609 4.44 42.95 9.19
CA LYS A 609 3.10 43.00 8.55
C LYS A 609 2.95 41.99 7.41
N GLU A 610 4.04 41.37 6.97
CA GLU A 610 4.04 40.50 5.79
C GLU A 610 4.52 39.11 6.16
N TYR A 611 3.66 38.12 5.98
CA TYR A 611 3.95 36.74 6.36
C TYR A 611 3.27 35.76 5.40
N ILE A 612 3.77 34.53 5.39
CA ILE A 612 3.21 33.41 4.63
C ILE A 612 2.91 32.26 5.57
N THR A 613 1.66 31.80 5.57
CA THR A 613 1.22 30.73 6.45
C THR A 613 1.30 29.40 5.73
N VAL A 614 2.02 28.46 6.34
CA VAL A 614 2.07 27.06 5.90
C VAL A 614 1.62 26.14 7.02
N GLU A 615 1.12 24.97 6.67
CA GLU A 615 0.75 23.92 7.62
C GLU A 615 1.52 22.65 7.28
N THR A 616 2.07 22.00 8.30
CA THR A 616 2.78 20.71 8.13
C THR A 616 2.02 19.58 8.80
N PHE A 617 2.00 18.43 8.14
CA PHE A 617 1.49 17.18 8.68
C PHE A 617 2.44 16.04 8.33
N LEU A 618 3.03 15.40 9.35
CA LEU A 618 4.04 14.37 9.19
C LEU A 618 3.44 12.99 9.38
N VAL A 619 3.67 12.12 8.40
CA VAL A 619 3.29 10.71 8.46
C VAL A 619 4.55 9.87 8.30
N SER A 620 5.15 9.54 9.43
CA SER A 620 6.45 8.88 9.48
C SER A 620 6.48 7.72 10.46
N SER A 621 7.03 6.59 10.01
CA SER A 621 7.32 5.43 10.86
C SER A 621 8.72 5.50 11.49
N LYS A 622 9.54 6.48 11.11
CA LYS A 622 10.93 6.66 11.60
C LYS A 622 11.13 7.93 12.42
N PHE A 623 10.47 9.01 12.06
CA PHE A 623 10.60 10.32 12.69
C PHE A 623 9.41 10.55 13.61
N THR A 624 9.69 10.80 14.89
CA THR A 624 8.66 11.08 15.90
C THR A 624 8.71 12.54 16.32
N GLN A 625 7.54 13.11 16.57
CA GLN A 625 7.42 14.45 17.11
C GLN A 625 7.23 14.35 18.63
N LYS A 626 8.13 14.96 19.40
CA LYS A 626 7.96 15.07 20.85
C LYS A 626 7.02 16.23 21.14
N GLY A 627 5.77 15.93 21.49
CA GLY A 627 4.81 16.94 21.94
C GLY A 627 5.28 17.61 23.24
N LYS A 628 4.95 18.89 23.44
CA LYS A 628 4.92 19.46 24.79
C LYS A 628 3.82 18.71 25.56
N SER A 629 4.20 17.87 26.51
CA SER A 629 3.27 17.32 27.49
C SER A 629 2.61 18.49 28.22
N SER A 630 1.35 18.76 27.91
CA SER A 630 0.46 19.42 28.85
C SER A 630 0.37 18.51 30.07
N GLU A 631 0.86 19.01 31.21
CA GLU A 631 0.67 18.41 32.52
C GLU A 631 -0.83 18.34 32.84
N THR A 632 -1.54 17.32 32.37
CA THR A 632 -2.83 16.88 32.98
C THR A 632 -3.31 15.47 32.62
N ASP A 633 -2.64 14.68 31.78
CA ASP A 633 -3.08 13.28 31.53
C ASP A 633 -1.99 12.26 31.89
N THR A 634 -1.74 12.11 33.18
CA THR A 634 -1.29 10.82 33.73
C THR A 634 -2.49 9.89 33.80
N MET A 635 -2.58 8.92 32.90
CA MET A 635 -2.90 7.50 33.18
C MET A 635 -2.93 6.70 31.86
N GLU A 636 -2.02 5.72 31.76
CA GLU A 636 -2.08 4.47 30.95
C GLU A 636 -2.12 4.60 29.40
N LYS A 637 -1.21 4.02 28.60
CA LYS A 637 -0.60 2.69 28.68
C LYS A 637 0.82 2.70 28.10
N LYS A 638 1.75 2.14 28.89
CA LYS A 638 3.06 1.68 28.44
C LYS A 638 2.90 0.58 27.39
N TYR A 639 3.48 0.78 26.22
CA TYR A 639 4.13 -0.28 25.45
C TYR A 639 5.45 0.28 24.93
N ASP A 640 6.48 0.16 25.77
CA ASP A 640 7.87 0.29 25.35
C ASP A 640 8.17 -0.88 24.40
N ILE A 641 8.37 -0.56 23.13
CA ILE A 641 9.07 -1.45 22.20
C ILE A 641 10.52 -0.96 22.19
N HIS A 642 11.35 -1.61 23.00
CA HIS A 642 12.79 -1.61 22.81
C HIS A 642 13.10 -2.37 21.53
N ILE A 643 13.85 -1.72 20.63
CA ILE A 643 14.62 -2.36 19.55
C ILE A 643 15.90 -2.92 20.16
#